data_AF-A0A165GTR8-F1
#
_entry.id   AF-A0A165GTR8-F1
#
_cell.length_a   1.000
_cell.length_b   1.000
_cell.length_c   1.000
_cell.angle_alpha   90.00
_cell.angle_beta   90.00
_cell.angle_gamma   90.00
#
_symmetry.space_group_name_H-M   'P 1'
#
loop_
_entity.id
_entity.type
_entity.pdbx_description
1 polymer ?
#
loop_
_entity_poly.entity_id
_entity_poly.type
_entity_poly.pdbx_seq_one_letter_code
_entity_poly.pdbx_strand_id
1 'polypeptide(L)'
;MPKSFSGTIFFLGPTGYLGGGLLKRLIVTYPKARFVTLVRSESVIALVKAAGVHEVIQGTHKDLETIKKAASEADLIINAADADDASLVSALLAGAKAGGKRPVFVHTSGTGVVGDKAQGKLDANFLAHPFDDTNEEAVKNIPADALHRNVDLLVFAADTEGYVDAWILSPPTVYGAPSGIAGVPPRNSIQIPMIIAMALKMGQAVVVGEGTATWDNVHVQDLVEAYILVIAKAVSSHHGNGSKGFFTKLFKRDANSGSKSVSSYAKFHNVASDRHAWSDLVAIIAQSLHARGVIPTSDVKSITLAEANTVHPWAFAVANNALVLPSRLQALGWTPSHTNWKKDVDADVERVLNSLASVARPPQDRVILWYRLLSAPSRSLQPQRLSLLSRERVMISNVIVPSMSETRTTFFGLKRSLWTIQRVCAERLELPSDSDRDALLSRIRTLMDLRHPHLQTIFGISTLHLETFLVTHYVKVQPLPHVLRQDPLVDRRAVVLKAAKGLRYLHEHGVTHGNIRAANVYISRSPPRVILAGFGAPCVAGEFAPFSALPLWAEVDARNAEPDPASDSDIPDEPKWNRHVVPRSRRRVVITTDKPVSSDIVQSADLLLRSTDFRGDVFAFGCFIVEAFTGLAPYENQSALLILRLALNKLRPPHPGRAAEVLGLDALHWKMCLACWGIDRDEPIAIGNLVDTLGTPRDDIIICPVDWDTDSLACWTKPRVPDLDRRIHGVQKLKRGRDIEKRIYELRGTLLLKRLELRGCRIRLRTVSRAIKLIPVRFHRRDSLRGPHDRLAEMMIWCQLQHPHILPLLGTCYYREGRMPAFVVPWMGGGTCTDYVTEHPDADRISLASNVADALEYLHTRAPVIVHGDVRAYSVVVSDDGVACLANFDFRPEQLPTEGFDGSDLSHRGRSATRPPNNSVRG
;
A
#
# COMPACT_ATOMS: atom_id res chain seq x y z
N MET A 1 42.68 20.69 34.86
CA MET A 1 41.34 20.97 34.29
C MET A 1 40.61 21.97 35.19
N PRO A 2 39.93 22.99 34.64
CA PRO A 2 39.26 24.00 35.46
C PRO A 2 37.99 23.38 36.08
N LYS A 3 38.11 22.88 37.32
CA LYS A 3 37.01 22.35 38.14
C LYS A 3 36.06 23.46 38.67
N SER A 4 36.00 24.61 38.01
CA SER A 4 35.41 25.85 38.56
C SER A 4 34.07 26.24 37.94
N PHE A 5 33.67 25.71 36.78
CA PHE A 5 32.37 26.05 36.20
C PHE A 5 31.23 25.51 37.08
N SER A 6 30.33 26.40 37.48
CA SER A 6 29.19 26.12 38.37
C SER A 6 27.85 26.60 37.81
N GLY A 7 27.82 27.02 36.54
CA GLY A 7 26.61 27.47 35.85
C GLY A 7 25.70 26.31 35.42
N THR A 8 24.57 26.68 34.82
CA THR A 8 23.59 25.75 34.26
C THR A 8 23.99 25.34 32.85
N ILE A 9 24.12 24.04 32.62
CA ILE A 9 24.38 23.45 31.30
C ILE A 9 23.09 22.86 30.75
N PHE A 10 22.60 23.41 29.65
CA PHE A 10 21.51 22.82 28.89
C PHE A 10 22.06 21.95 27.75
N PHE A 11 21.90 20.64 27.90
CA PHE A 11 22.47 19.65 26.98
C PHE A 11 21.37 18.95 26.18
N LEU A 12 21.48 18.95 24.85
CA LEU A 12 20.59 18.20 23.96
C LEU A 12 21.30 16.98 23.37
N GLY A 13 20.54 15.88 23.22
CA GLY A 13 21.02 14.61 22.69
C GLY A 13 21.60 13.63 23.72
N PRO A 14 21.15 13.57 24.99
CA PRO A 14 21.76 12.75 26.05
C PRO A 14 21.73 11.23 25.77
N THR A 15 20.87 10.77 24.86
CA THR A 15 20.76 9.36 24.46
C THR A 15 21.27 9.11 23.03
N GLY A 16 21.92 10.11 22.41
CA GLY A 16 22.49 10.02 21.06
C GLY A 16 23.80 9.23 21.03
N TYR A 17 24.28 8.93 19.81
CA TYR A 17 25.53 8.20 19.57
C TYR A 17 26.73 8.92 20.19
N LEU A 18 26.91 10.22 19.90
CA LEU A 18 27.89 11.09 20.56
C LEU A 18 27.44 11.51 21.96
N GLY A 19 26.19 11.97 22.07
CA GLY A 19 25.75 12.75 23.22
C GLY A 19 25.74 12.00 24.55
N GLY A 20 25.49 10.68 24.57
CA GLY A 20 25.56 9.89 25.82
C GLY A 20 26.96 9.84 26.42
N GLY A 21 27.97 9.61 25.58
CA GLY A 21 29.37 9.61 26.00
C GLY A 21 29.86 11.00 26.41
N LEU A 22 29.48 12.03 25.63
CA LEU A 22 29.82 13.41 25.91
C LEU A 22 29.21 13.90 27.24
N LEU A 23 27.93 13.64 27.49
CA LEU A 23 27.26 14.03 28.74
C LEU A 23 27.94 13.38 29.95
N LYS A 24 28.23 12.08 29.89
CA LYS A 24 28.94 11.37 30.97
C LYS A 24 30.30 12.00 31.24
N ARG A 25 31.03 12.35 30.18
CA ARG A 25 32.34 13.00 30.30
C ARG A 25 32.24 14.42 30.87
N LEU A 26 31.23 15.19 30.47
CA LEU A 26 30.96 16.54 31.00
C LEU A 26 30.61 16.53 32.49
N ILE A 27 29.77 15.60 32.95
CA ILE A 27 29.39 15.48 34.37
C ILE A 27 30.63 15.23 35.24
N VAL A 28 31.55 14.38 34.79
CA VAL A 28 32.83 14.14 35.48
C VAL A 28 33.75 15.37 35.46
N THR A 29 33.73 16.12 34.35
CA THR A 29 34.63 17.27 34.14
C THR A 29 34.16 18.51 34.93
N TYR A 30 32.85 18.72 35.01
CA TYR A 30 32.19 19.86 35.66
C TYR A 30 31.20 19.40 36.74
N PRO A 31 31.67 18.76 37.82
CA PRO A 31 30.80 18.17 38.84
C PRO A 31 29.98 19.21 39.64
N LYS A 32 30.34 20.49 39.56
CA LYS A 32 29.63 21.60 40.21
C LYS A 32 28.57 22.26 39.33
N ALA A 33 28.47 21.89 38.06
CA ALA A 33 27.51 22.44 37.13
C ALA A 33 26.13 21.80 37.31
N ARG A 34 25.07 22.59 37.13
CA ARG A 34 23.70 22.07 37.08
C ARG A 34 23.40 21.59 35.67
N PHE A 35 23.16 20.30 35.50
CA PHE A 35 22.80 19.72 34.20
C PHE A 35 21.29 19.68 34.00
N VAL A 36 20.84 20.30 32.92
CA VAL A 36 19.46 20.26 32.40
C VAL A 36 19.51 19.59 31.04
N THR A 37 18.62 18.63 30.77
CA THR A 37 18.58 17.96 29.46
C THR A 37 17.17 17.67 29.02
N LEU A 38 16.98 17.50 27.71
CA LEU A 38 15.72 17.13 27.08
C LEU A 38 15.77 15.65 26.68
N VAL A 39 14.78 14.86 27.10
CA VAL A 39 14.62 13.46 26.68
C VAL A 39 13.21 13.20 26.15
N ARG A 40 13.13 12.45 25.04
CA ARG A 40 11.87 12.08 24.41
C ARG A 40 11.10 10.99 25.17
N SER A 41 11.82 9.97 25.62
CA SER A 41 11.21 8.79 26.24
C SER A 41 11.21 8.89 27.76
N GLU A 42 10.05 8.72 28.38
CA GLU A 42 9.93 8.69 29.84
C GLU A 42 10.77 7.57 30.47
N SER A 43 10.87 6.43 29.78
CA SER A 43 11.58 5.24 30.26
C SER A 43 13.07 5.45 30.54
N VAL A 44 13.69 6.46 29.91
CA VAL A 44 15.12 6.75 30.11
C VAL A 44 15.35 7.84 31.15
N ILE A 45 14.31 8.54 31.62
CA ILE A 45 14.45 9.67 32.57
C ILE A 45 15.19 9.22 33.83
N ALA A 46 14.81 8.08 34.40
CA ALA A 46 15.44 7.55 35.61
C ALA A 46 16.93 7.24 35.39
N LEU A 47 17.28 6.68 34.23
CA LEU A 47 18.66 6.34 33.86
C LEU A 47 19.51 7.59 33.64
N VAL A 48 18.96 8.61 32.96
CA VAL A 48 19.65 9.88 32.71
C VAL A 48 19.84 10.66 34.02
N LYS A 49 18.84 10.67 34.92
CA LYS A 49 19.00 11.23 36.27
C LYS A 49 20.08 10.49 37.07
N ALA A 50 20.09 9.16 37.00
CA ALA A 50 21.11 8.33 37.66
C ALA A 50 22.53 8.58 37.12
N ALA A 51 22.67 9.08 35.89
CA ALA A 51 23.95 9.47 35.32
C ALA A 51 24.51 10.79 35.87
N GLY A 52 23.75 11.55 36.67
CA GLY A 52 24.17 12.82 37.29
C GLY A 52 23.47 14.07 36.73
N VAL A 53 22.38 13.90 35.97
CA VAL A 53 21.58 15.02 35.47
C VAL A 53 20.58 15.49 36.54
N HIS A 54 20.55 16.80 36.79
CA HIS A 54 19.75 17.39 37.87
C HIS A 54 18.30 17.59 37.45
N GLU A 55 18.09 18.04 36.22
CA GLU A 55 16.77 18.25 35.64
C GLU A 55 16.67 17.58 34.27
N VAL A 56 15.62 16.80 34.10
CA VAL A 56 15.32 16.11 32.86
C VAL A 56 13.95 16.57 32.42
N ILE A 57 13.92 17.35 31.34
CA ILE A 57 12.71 17.82 30.69
C ILE A 57 12.23 16.71 29.77
N GLN A 58 11.01 16.22 29.98
CA GLN A 58 10.36 15.29 29.07
C GLN A 58 9.77 16.09 27.90
N GLY A 59 10.24 15.83 26.69
CA GLY A 59 9.79 16.54 25.50
C GLY A 59 10.58 16.17 24.25
N THR A 60 10.18 16.76 23.12
CA THR A 60 10.77 16.58 21.80
C THR A 60 11.43 17.87 21.33
N HIS A 61 12.21 17.82 20.24
CA HIS A 61 12.80 19.01 19.64
C HIS A 61 11.75 20.02 19.12
N LYS A 62 10.47 19.59 19.00
CA LYS A 62 9.35 20.44 18.60
C LYS A 62 8.74 21.25 19.75
N ASP A 63 9.13 20.99 21.00
CA ASP A 63 8.65 21.74 22.17
C ASP A 63 9.41 23.05 22.32
N LEU A 64 9.33 23.90 21.29
CA LEU A 64 10.18 25.08 21.09
C LEU A 64 10.11 26.07 22.26
N GLU A 65 8.94 26.29 22.86
CA GLU A 65 8.80 27.20 24.00
C GLU A 65 9.47 26.65 25.27
N THR A 66 9.39 25.34 25.50
CA THR A 66 10.08 24.68 26.62
C THR A 66 11.60 24.77 26.44
N ILE A 67 12.07 24.55 25.20
CA ILE A 67 13.48 24.63 24.83
C ILE A 67 13.99 26.06 24.96
N LYS A 68 13.24 27.03 24.47
CA LYS A 68 13.53 28.47 24.58
C LYS A 68 13.63 28.90 26.05
N LYS A 69 12.70 28.43 26.90
CA LYS A 69 12.75 28.68 28.33
C LYS A 69 14.02 28.10 28.96
N ALA A 70 14.30 26.82 28.74
CA ALA A 70 15.50 26.17 29.29
C ALA A 70 16.80 26.84 28.80
N ALA A 71 16.86 27.24 27.54
CA ALA A 71 17.99 27.97 26.96
C ALA A 71 18.15 29.38 27.57
N SER A 72 17.08 30.06 27.95
CA SER A 72 17.15 31.39 28.59
C SER A 72 17.74 31.36 30.01
N GLU A 73 17.69 30.21 30.66
CA GLU A 73 18.22 30.01 32.02
C GLU A 73 19.65 29.43 32.02
N ALA A 74 20.14 28.99 30.86
CA ALA A 74 21.42 28.31 30.71
C ALA A 74 22.61 29.29 30.58
N ASP A 75 23.75 28.89 31.14
CA ASP A 75 25.04 29.59 31.00
C ASP A 75 25.91 28.92 29.90
N LEU A 76 25.66 27.63 29.63
CA LEU A 76 26.26 26.85 28.55
C LEU A 76 25.18 26.00 27.87
N ILE A 77 25.03 26.15 26.56
CA ILE A 77 24.09 25.39 25.74
C ILE A 77 24.89 24.49 24.81
N ILE A 78 24.57 23.20 24.78
CA ILE A 78 25.25 22.22 23.91
C ILE A 78 24.20 21.48 23.08
N ASN A 79 24.18 21.75 21.78
CA ASN A 79 23.37 21.00 20.83
C ASN A 79 24.22 19.88 20.20
N ALA A 80 24.08 18.66 20.74
CA ALA A 80 24.62 17.42 20.17
C ALA A 80 23.50 16.48 19.70
N ALA A 81 22.31 17.02 19.40
CA ALA A 81 21.10 16.25 19.13
C ALA A 81 20.76 16.17 17.65
N ASP A 82 20.81 17.30 16.95
CA ASP A 82 20.45 17.42 15.54
C ASP A 82 21.22 18.60 14.90
N ALA A 83 21.91 18.34 13.80
CA ALA A 83 22.70 19.33 13.05
C ALA A 83 21.86 20.08 12.00
N ASP A 84 20.67 19.57 11.65
CA ASP A 84 19.86 20.05 10.52
C ASP A 84 18.52 20.69 10.95
N ASP A 85 18.16 20.62 12.24
CA ASP A 85 16.94 21.24 12.77
C ASP A 85 17.12 22.76 13.04
N ALA A 86 16.86 23.56 12.00
CA ALA A 86 16.90 25.02 12.09
C ALA A 86 15.88 25.61 13.08
N SER A 87 14.73 24.95 13.29
CA SER A 87 13.70 25.42 14.23
C SER A 87 14.16 25.25 15.67
N LEU A 88 14.78 24.10 15.98
CA LEU A 88 15.42 23.83 17.26
C LEU A 88 16.49 24.86 17.57
N VAL A 89 17.43 25.07 16.65
CA VAL A 89 18.54 26.03 16.85
C VAL A 89 18.02 27.45 16.99
N SER A 90 17.04 27.86 16.19
CA SER A 90 16.40 29.17 16.32
C SER A 90 15.75 29.36 17.71
N ALA A 91 15.09 28.33 18.25
CA ALA A 91 14.50 28.39 19.59
C ALA A 91 15.56 28.48 20.70
N LEU A 92 16.66 27.73 20.57
CA LEU A 92 17.78 27.81 21.51
C LEU A 92 18.42 29.21 21.50
N LEU A 93 18.67 29.77 20.32
CA LEU A 93 19.25 31.12 20.16
C LEU A 93 18.29 32.20 20.64
N ALA A 94 16.99 32.09 20.35
CA ALA A 94 15.98 33.01 20.87
C ALA A 94 15.89 32.96 22.40
N GLY A 95 16.04 31.77 23.00
CA GLY A 95 16.10 31.60 24.45
C GLY A 95 17.35 32.26 25.03
N ALA A 96 18.52 31.99 24.45
CA ALA A 96 19.78 32.61 24.83
C ALA A 96 19.72 34.15 24.76
N LYS A 97 19.10 34.70 23.71
CA LYS A 97 18.89 36.14 23.54
C LYS A 97 17.97 36.72 24.62
N ALA A 98 16.87 36.03 24.93
CA ALA A 98 15.92 36.46 25.95
C ALA A 98 16.51 36.40 27.39
N GLY A 99 17.44 35.47 27.65
CA GLY A 99 18.08 35.31 28.95
C GLY A 99 19.04 36.45 29.33
N GLY A 100 19.55 37.21 28.35
CA GLY A 100 20.39 38.40 28.56
C GLY A 100 21.79 38.15 29.14
N LYS A 101 22.21 36.88 29.32
CA LYS A 101 23.47 36.48 29.99
C LYS A 101 24.65 36.19 29.05
N ARG A 102 24.48 36.31 27.73
CA ARG A 102 25.44 35.89 26.70
C ARG A 102 26.04 34.50 27.00
N PRO A 103 25.27 33.40 26.86
CA PRO A 103 25.79 32.07 27.18
C PRO A 103 26.81 31.57 26.14
N VAL A 104 27.65 30.62 26.56
CA VAL A 104 28.46 29.83 25.62
C VAL A 104 27.53 28.88 24.87
N PHE A 105 27.63 28.83 23.55
CA PHE A 105 26.79 28.01 22.70
C PHE A 105 27.66 27.06 21.88
N VAL A 106 27.50 25.74 22.03
CA VAL A 106 28.26 24.73 21.30
C VAL A 106 27.34 23.93 20.40
N HIS A 107 27.65 23.91 19.10
CA HIS A 107 26.84 23.24 18.08
C HIS A 107 27.63 22.15 17.35
N THR A 108 27.00 20.99 17.17
CA THR A 108 27.46 19.93 16.29
C THR A 108 26.97 20.19 14.86
N SER A 109 27.91 20.49 13.95
CA SER A 109 27.71 20.48 12.49
C SER A 109 28.21 19.14 11.93
N GLY A 110 28.74 19.11 10.71
CA GLY A 110 29.41 17.94 10.12
C GLY A 110 30.18 18.29 8.85
N THR A 111 31.20 17.50 8.49
CA THR A 111 32.06 17.82 7.31
C THR A 111 31.33 17.74 5.97
N GLY A 112 30.05 17.37 5.96
CA GLY A 112 29.18 17.57 4.81
C GLY A 112 29.12 19.04 4.34
N VAL A 113 29.43 20.01 5.20
CA VAL A 113 29.55 21.44 4.84
C VAL A 113 30.62 21.72 3.79
N VAL A 114 31.66 20.89 3.71
CA VAL A 114 32.74 20.98 2.71
C VAL A 114 32.65 19.87 1.66
N GLY A 115 31.56 19.10 1.67
CA GLY A 115 31.35 17.99 0.75
C GLY A 115 31.25 18.46 -0.70
N ASP A 116 31.96 17.79 -1.60
CA ASP A 116 31.85 18.06 -3.04
C ASP A 116 30.68 17.31 -3.71
N LYS A 117 30.64 17.31 -5.05
CA LYS A 117 29.65 16.60 -5.86
C LYS A 117 30.31 15.57 -6.80
N ALA A 118 31.40 14.92 -6.36
CA ALA A 118 32.25 14.10 -7.24
C ALA A 118 31.70 12.71 -7.62
N GLN A 119 30.49 12.36 -7.18
CA GLN A 119 29.74 11.14 -7.56
C GLN A 119 30.57 9.84 -7.52
N GLY A 120 31.38 9.68 -6.48
CA GLY A 120 32.16 8.46 -6.22
C GLY A 120 33.62 8.53 -6.66
N LYS A 121 34.08 9.66 -7.22
CA LYS A 121 35.47 9.84 -7.64
C LYS A 121 36.25 10.76 -6.69
N LEU A 122 37.50 10.43 -6.40
CA LEU A 122 38.40 11.36 -5.72
C LEU A 122 38.84 12.47 -6.67
N ASP A 123 38.58 13.72 -6.30
CA ASP A 123 39.19 14.87 -6.96
C ASP A 123 40.62 15.08 -6.45
N ALA A 124 41.60 15.01 -7.36
CA ALA A 124 43.02 15.21 -7.05
C ALA A 124 43.30 16.62 -6.48
N ASN A 125 42.53 17.64 -6.89
CA ASN A 125 42.65 18.99 -6.36
C ASN A 125 42.20 19.06 -4.90
N PHE A 126 41.14 18.32 -4.56
CA PHE A 126 40.58 18.25 -3.22
C PHE A 126 41.53 17.52 -2.27
N LEU A 127 42.22 16.48 -2.75
CA LEU A 127 43.29 15.82 -1.99
C LEU A 127 44.49 16.74 -1.74
N ALA A 128 44.88 17.55 -2.72
CA ALA A 128 46.01 18.47 -2.62
C ALA A 128 45.72 19.68 -1.71
N HIS A 129 44.44 20.06 -1.55
CA HIS A 129 44.02 21.23 -0.79
C HIS A 129 42.89 20.88 0.19
N PRO A 130 43.17 20.07 1.23
CA PRO A 130 42.18 19.76 2.25
C PRO A 130 41.75 21.04 2.98
N PHE A 131 40.49 21.09 3.42
CA PHE A 131 39.90 22.26 4.03
C PHE A 131 40.44 22.49 5.45
N ASP A 132 41.26 23.53 5.63
CA ASP A 132 41.84 23.90 6.92
C ASP A 132 40.97 24.92 7.66
N ASP A 133 40.60 24.61 8.91
CA ASP A 133 39.76 25.47 9.75
C ASP A 133 40.44 26.78 10.18
N THR A 134 41.76 26.90 10.04
CA THR A 134 42.50 28.15 10.30
C THR A 134 42.22 29.23 9.25
N ASN A 135 41.80 28.86 8.05
CA ASN A 135 41.45 29.80 6.99
C ASN A 135 40.02 30.32 7.14
N GLU A 136 39.85 31.44 7.85
CA GLU A 136 38.53 32.03 8.11
C GLU A 136 37.78 32.46 6.86
N GLU A 137 38.49 32.92 5.81
CA GLU A 137 37.85 33.27 4.55
C GLU A 137 37.27 32.04 3.87
N ALA A 138 37.96 30.90 3.92
CA ALA A 138 37.42 29.63 3.42
C ALA A 138 36.17 29.21 4.20
N VAL A 139 36.16 29.32 5.53
CA VAL A 139 34.97 29.04 6.38
C VAL A 139 33.82 29.98 6.06
N LYS A 140 34.10 31.25 5.79
CA LYS A 140 33.09 32.24 5.39
C LYS A 140 32.50 31.93 4.01
N ASN A 141 33.34 31.50 3.07
CA ASN A 141 32.98 31.23 1.68
C ASN A 141 32.34 29.85 1.45
N ILE A 142 32.13 29.03 2.48
CA ILE A 142 31.33 27.81 2.37
C ILE A 142 29.93 28.16 1.81
N PRO A 143 29.49 27.52 0.71
CA PRO A 143 28.21 27.83 0.05
C PRO A 143 27.01 27.69 0.98
N ALA A 144 26.05 28.61 0.89
CA ALA A 144 24.87 28.62 1.77
C ALA A 144 23.95 27.40 1.60
N ASP A 145 24.00 26.72 0.44
CA ASP A 145 23.27 25.49 0.12
C ASP A 145 24.03 24.22 0.50
N ALA A 146 25.24 24.32 1.06
CA ALA A 146 25.97 23.17 1.57
C ALA A 146 25.22 22.51 2.74
N LEU A 147 25.41 21.20 2.91
CA LEU A 147 24.75 20.44 3.97
C LEU A 147 25.08 21.04 5.35
N HIS A 148 24.10 21.11 6.26
CA HIS A 148 24.18 21.75 7.60
C HIS A 148 24.38 23.28 7.60
N ARG A 149 24.78 23.90 6.48
CA ARG A 149 25.20 25.31 6.45
C ARG A 149 24.10 26.28 6.80
N ASN A 150 22.85 25.97 6.46
CA ASN A 150 21.68 26.76 6.83
C ASN A 150 21.57 26.96 8.36
N VAL A 151 21.97 25.97 9.16
CA VAL A 151 21.97 26.04 10.63
C VAL A 151 23.23 26.76 11.14
N ASP A 152 24.41 26.44 10.58
CA ASP A 152 25.66 27.10 10.94
C ASP A 152 25.58 28.63 10.77
N LEU A 153 24.93 29.11 9.71
CA LEU A 153 24.74 30.54 9.46
C LEU A 153 23.91 31.23 10.55
N LEU A 154 22.92 30.55 11.15
CA LEU A 154 22.16 31.08 12.28
C LEU A 154 23.06 31.25 13.52
N VAL A 155 23.93 30.27 13.76
CA VAL A 155 24.86 30.25 14.89
C VAL A 155 25.94 31.34 14.71
N PHE A 156 26.50 31.49 13.51
CA PHE A 156 27.44 32.58 13.20
C PHE A 156 26.78 33.95 13.32
N ALA A 157 25.54 34.11 12.85
CA ALA A 157 24.80 35.37 12.96
C ALA A 157 24.57 35.75 14.42
N ALA A 158 24.23 34.78 15.28
CA ALA A 158 24.02 35.01 16.70
C ALA A 158 25.30 35.45 17.45
N ASP A 159 26.44 34.82 17.16
CA ASP A 159 27.74 35.22 17.73
C ASP A 159 28.18 36.61 17.22
N THR A 160 27.93 36.88 15.94
CA THR A 160 28.25 38.18 15.31
C THR A 160 27.39 39.32 15.89
N GLU A 161 26.12 39.07 16.18
CA GLU A 161 25.24 40.01 16.89
C GLU A 161 25.67 40.17 18.37
N GLY A 162 26.40 39.19 18.93
CA GLY A 162 27.09 39.30 20.20
C GLY A 162 26.29 38.84 21.42
N TYR A 163 25.10 38.27 21.25
CA TYR A 163 24.27 37.78 22.37
C TYR A 163 24.54 36.32 22.76
N VAL A 164 25.44 35.64 22.06
CA VAL A 164 26.02 34.34 22.45
C VAL A 164 27.53 34.35 22.22
N ASP A 165 28.24 33.39 22.80
CA ASP A 165 29.61 33.03 22.40
C ASP A 165 29.58 31.66 21.74
N ALA A 166 29.47 31.64 20.40
CA ALA A 166 29.15 30.40 19.68
C ALA A 166 30.37 29.68 19.13
N TRP A 167 30.40 28.35 19.29
CA TRP A 167 31.46 27.44 18.86
C TRP A 167 30.85 26.29 18.07
N ILE A 168 31.40 25.99 16.90
CA ILE A 168 30.90 24.93 16.01
C ILE A 168 31.98 23.86 15.88
N LEU A 169 31.60 22.59 16.07
CA LEU A 169 32.45 21.44 15.79
C LEU A 169 31.91 20.68 14.58
N SER A 170 32.78 20.38 13.62
CA SER A 170 32.47 19.71 12.37
C SER A 170 33.17 18.34 12.30
N PRO A 171 32.53 17.25 12.80
CA PRO A 171 33.03 15.89 12.67
C PRO A 171 32.71 15.27 11.29
N PRO A 172 33.55 14.35 10.79
CA PRO A 172 33.34 13.60 9.56
C PRO A 172 32.64 12.27 9.85
N THR A 173 32.99 11.18 9.15
CA THR A 173 32.46 9.85 9.47
C THR A 173 32.90 9.44 10.89
N VAL A 174 31.92 9.30 11.79
CA VAL A 174 32.18 8.89 13.17
C VAL A 174 31.97 7.38 13.32
N TYR A 175 32.98 6.65 13.81
CA TYR A 175 32.97 5.20 14.00
C TYR A 175 33.31 4.79 15.44
N GLY A 176 33.11 3.51 15.76
CA GLY A 176 33.48 2.90 17.03
C GLY A 176 32.35 2.77 18.05
N ALA A 177 32.61 2.01 19.12
CA ALA A 177 31.60 1.71 20.12
C ALA A 177 31.28 2.95 20.99
N PRO A 178 29.99 3.39 21.05
CA PRO A 178 29.61 4.51 21.89
C PRO A 178 29.63 4.09 23.37
N SER A 179 30.13 4.96 24.24
CA SER A 179 30.22 4.68 25.69
C SER A 179 28.87 4.82 26.42
N GLY A 180 27.94 5.63 25.89
CA GLY A 180 26.52 5.70 26.26
C GLY A 180 26.20 5.96 27.75
N ILE A 181 24.90 5.90 28.06
CA ILE A 181 24.38 5.87 29.44
C ILE A 181 23.97 4.43 29.75
N ALA A 182 24.34 3.93 30.92
CA ALA A 182 24.02 2.55 31.32
C ALA A 182 22.50 2.29 31.29
N GLY A 183 22.10 1.18 30.66
CA GLY A 183 20.68 0.82 30.48
C GLY A 183 19.97 1.54 29.34
N VAL A 184 20.59 2.54 28.70
CA VAL A 184 20.06 3.18 27.49
C VAL A 184 20.63 2.46 26.27
N PRO A 185 19.78 1.93 25.35
CA PRO A 185 20.26 1.27 24.15
C PRO A 185 21.14 2.21 23.30
N PRO A 186 22.31 1.74 22.81
CA PRO A 186 23.18 2.55 21.99
C PRO A 186 22.50 2.89 20.65
N ARG A 187 22.65 4.14 20.21
CA ARG A 187 22.26 4.57 18.86
C ARG A 187 23.38 4.25 17.87
N ASN A 188 23.08 4.30 16.58
CA ASN A 188 24.08 4.17 15.52
C ASN A 188 24.48 5.54 14.98
N SER A 189 25.64 5.59 14.32
CA SER A 189 26.08 6.69 13.44
C SER A 189 25.24 6.69 12.14
N ILE A 190 25.70 7.35 11.07
CA ILE A 190 24.92 7.52 9.83
C ILE A 190 25.47 6.65 8.67
N GLN A 191 26.75 6.79 8.34
CA GLN A 191 27.33 6.25 7.09
C GLN A 191 27.37 4.72 7.06
N ILE A 192 27.91 4.08 8.10
CA ILE A 192 28.02 2.61 8.18
C ILE A 192 26.62 1.94 8.13
N PRO A 193 25.61 2.39 8.91
CA PRO A 193 24.25 1.86 8.78
C PRO A 193 23.64 2.04 7.40
N MET A 194 23.87 3.18 6.76
CA MET A 194 23.35 3.44 5.41
C MET A 194 23.95 2.46 4.38
N ILE A 195 25.27 2.23 4.43
CA ILE A 195 25.95 1.26 3.56
C ILE A 195 25.39 -0.16 3.78
N ILE A 196 25.20 -0.58 5.03
CA ILE A 196 24.62 -1.89 5.36
C ILE A 196 23.18 -1.98 4.84
N ALA A 197 22.36 -0.93 5.04
CA ALA A 197 20.97 -0.91 4.57
C ALA A 197 20.88 -1.02 3.04
N MET A 198 21.76 -0.34 2.30
CA MET A 198 21.86 -0.47 0.84
C MET A 198 22.26 -1.89 0.44
N ALA A 199 23.26 -2.48 1.10
CA ALA A 199 23.71 -3.84 0.83
C ALA A 199 22.61 -4.88 1.05
N LEU A 200 21.84 -4.74 2.14
CA LEU A 200 20.69 -5.60 2.44
C LEU A 200 19.58 -5.48 1.40
N LYS A 201 19.23 -4.25 1.00
CA LYS A 201 18.16 -4.00 0.03
C LYS A 201 18.52 -4.49 -1.38
N MET A 202 19.79 -4.40 -1.76
CA MET A 202 20.28 -4.86 -3.06
C MET A 202 20.70 -6.34 -3.07
N GLY A 203 20.77 -6.98 -1.90
CA GLY A 203 21.27 -8.35 -1.75
C GLY A 203 22.77 -8.50 -2.01
N GLN A 204 23.51 -7.39 -2.14
CA GLN A 204 24.95 -7.34 -2.38
C GLN A 204 25.46 -5.95 -1.98
N ALA A 205 26.69 -5.85 -1.46
CA ALA A 205 27.32 -4.56 -1.17
C ALA A 205 27.57 -3.75 -2.44
N VAL A 206 27.29 -2.45 -2.38
CA VAL A 206 27.43 -1.54 -3.51
C VAL A 206 28.23 -0.30 -3.17
N VAL A 207 28.95 0.22 -4.15
CA VAL A 207 29.69 1.48 -4.08
C VAL A 207 29.24 2.40 -5.21
N VAL A 208 29.19 3.72 -4.96
CA VAL A 208 28.80 4.70 -5.98
C VAL A 208 30.00 5.06 -6.83
N GLY A 209 29.85 5.01 -8.16
CA GLY A 209 30.92 5.35 -9.11
C GLY A 209 32.15 4.47 -8.94
N GLU A 210 33.34 5.06 -9.02
CA GLU A 210 34.62 4.36 -8.80
C GLU A 210 34.84 3.97 -7.33
N GLY A 211 34.10 4.59 -6.39
CA GLY A 211 34.28 4.43 -4.95
C GLY A 211 35.56 5.04 -4.38
N THR A 212 36.35 5.73 -5.20
CA THR A 212 37.61 6.35 -4.79
C THR A 212 37.40 7.62 -3.97
N ALA A 213 36.20 8.22 -4.04
CA ALA A 213 35.87 9.37 -3.20
C ALA A 213 36.18 9.09 -1.71
N THR A 214 36.75 10.07 -1.04
CA THR A 214 37.42 9.91 0.27
C THR A 214 36.88 10.89 1.28
N TRP A 215 36.61 10.40 2.50
CA TRP A 215 36.27 11.20 3.66
C TRP A 215 37.30 10.99 4.77
N ASP A 216 37.51 12.03 5.60
CA ASP A 216 38.10 11.83 6.91
C ASP A 216 37.17 11.00 7.81
N ASN A 217 37.72 10.50 8.91
CA ASN A 217 36.98 9.80 9.95
C ASN A 217 37.52 10.17 11.34
N VAL A 218 36.70 9.89 12.36
CA VAL A 218 37.09 10.04 13.75
C VAL A 218 36.40 9.00 14.63
N HIS A 219 37.14 8.43 15.57
CA HIS A 219 36.56 7.54 16.58
C HIS A 219 35.71 8.34 17.57
N VAL A 220 34.54 7.80 17.95
CA VAL A 220 33.57 8.50 18.81
C VAL A 220 34.15 8.93 20.16
N GLN A 221 35.12 8.20 20.72
CA GLN A 221 35.78 8.58 21.98
C GLN A 221 36.76 9.75 21.81
N ASP A 222 37.52 9.79 20.71
CA ASP A 222 38.43 10.90 20.42
C ASP A 222 37.63 12.18 20.10
N LEU A 223 36.47 12.02 19.47
CA LEU A 223 35.51 13.11 19.25
C LEU A 223 35.01 13.67 20.58
N VAL A 224 34.65 12.83 21.56
CA VAL A 224 34.26 13.30 22.90
C VAL A 224 35.36 14.15 23.54
N GLU A 225 36.63 13.72 23.48
CA GLU A 225 37.73 14.51 24.03
C GLU A 225 37.96 15.84 23.27
N ALA A 226 37.71 15.88 21.95
CA ALA A 226 37.72 17.11 21.18
C ALA A 226 36.67 18.12 21.71
N TYR A 227 35.44 17.67 21.95
CA TYR A 227 34.39 18.51 22.55
C TYR A 227 34.80 19.06 23.92
N ILE A 228 35.39 18.23 24.78
CA ILE A 228 35.83 18.67 26.12
C ILE A 228 36.90 19.76 26.02
N LEU A 229 37.85 19.64 25.10
CA LEU A 229 38.88 20.67 24.90
C LEU A 229 38.29 21.99 24.39
N VAL A 230 37.40 21.93 23.40
CA VAL A 230 36.74 23.14 22.85
C VAL A 230 35.86 23.80 23.90
N ILE A 231 35.05 23.04 24.66
CA ILE A 231 34.22 23.57 25.74
C ILE A 231 35.09 24.19 26.84
N ALA A 232 36.20 23.54 27.22
CA ALA A 232 37.11 24.08 28.22
C ALA A 232 37.75 25.40 27.75
N LYS A 233 38.09 25.51 26.46
CA LYS A 233 38.59 26.76 25.86
C LYS A 233 37.51 27.84 25.89
N ALA A 234 36.31 27.53 25.42
CA ALA A 234 35.17 28.45 25.34
C ALA A 234 34.81 29.04 26.72
N VAL A 235 34.64 28.17 27.73
CA VAL A 235 34.32 28.60 29.11
C VAL A 235 35.47 29.44 29.71
N SER A 236 36.72 29.11 29.40
CA SER A 236 37.89 29.86 29.91
C SER A 236 38.03 31.25 29.27
N SER A 237 37.69 31.40 27.97
CA SER A 237 37.68 32.71 27.30
C SER A 237 36.50 33.58 27.72
N HIS A 238 35.38 32.98 28.13
CA HIS A 238 34.15 33.69 28.48
C HIS A 238 34.17 34.36 29.86
N HIS A 239 34.87 33.79 30.85
CA HIS A 239 34.94 34.31 32.22
C HIS A 239 36.24 35.10 32.46
N GLY A 240 36.38 36.25 31.77
CA GLY A 240 37.48 37.19 32.02
C GLY A 240 37.62 37.53 33.52
N ASN A 241 38.83 37.33 34.05
CA ASN A 241 39.28 37.44 35.46
C ASN A 241 38.96 36.27 36.41
N GLY A 242 39.99 35.48 36.76
CA GLY A 242 40.00 34.84 38.09
C GLY A 242 40.85 33.57 38.30
N SER A 243 41.23 32.81 37.27
CA SER A 243 41.91 31.51 37.51
C SER A 243 43.41 31.59 37.22
N LYS A 244 44.20 32.07 38.19
CA LYS A 244 45.66 31.86 38.20
C LYS A 244 45.94 30.37 38.40
N GLY A 245 46.15 29.61 37.32
CA GLY A 245 46.51 28.20 37.42
C GLY A 245 46.84 27.56 36.08
N PHE A 246 47.98 26.85 36.03
CA PHE A 246 48.55 25.94 35.01
C PHE A 246 48.50 26.36 33.52
N PHE A 247 47.35 26.77 32.97
CA PHE A 247 47.16 27.14 31.57
C PHE A 247 47.78 28.48 31.16
N THR A 248 48.04 29.39 32.12
CA THR A 248 48.72 30.67 31.83
C THR A 248 50.19 30.48 31.40
N LYS A 249 50.80 29.32 31.68
CA LYS A 249 52.17 29.00 31.25
C LYS A 249 52.24 28.40 29.83
N LEU A 250 51.16 27.82 29.32
CA LEU A 250 51.13 27.23 27.97
C LEU A 250 50.75 28.27 26.90
N PHE A 251 50.01 29.32 27.29
CA PHE A 251 49.59 30.39 26.40
C PHE A 251 50.31 31.68 26.77
N LYS A 252 51.52 31.87 26.23
CA LYS A 252 52.18 33.18 26.24
C LYS A 252 51.22 34.17 25.57
N ARG A 253 50.77 35.12 26.37
CA ARG A 253 50.02 36.28 25.92
C ARG A 253 50.98 37.12 25.08
N ASP A 254 50.84 37.10 23.76
CA ASP A 254 51.45 38.11 22.91
C ASP A 254 50.84 39.45 23.30
N ALA A 255 51.62 40.22 24.07
CA ALA A 255 51.22 41.48 24.66
C ALA A 255 51.16 42.65 23.64
N ASN A 256 51.12 42.36 22.33
CA ASN A 256 51.28 43.36 21.27
C ASN A 256 50.20 43.34 20.18
N SER A 257 48.99 42.81 20.42
CA SER A 257 47.85 43.08 19.54
C SER A 257 46.69 43.72 20.31
N GLY A 258 46.41 44.98 19.97
CA GLY A 258 45.26 45.71 20.50
C GLY A 258 43.95 44.98 20.18
N SER A 259 43.04 45.02 21.16
CA SER A 259 41.65 44.55 21.15
C SER A 259 40.99 44.47 19.75
N LYS A 260 41.19 43.35 19.04
CA LYS A 260 40.31 42.90 17.95
C LYS A 260 39.43 41.79 18.50
N SER A 261 38.11 41.94 18.42
CA SER A 261 37.17 40.87 18.78
C SER A 261 37.45 39.65 17.90
N VAL A 262 37.54 38.47 18.51
CA VAL A 262 37.72 37.20 17.77
C VAL A 262 36.51 37.01 16.85
N SER A 263 36.76 36.84 15.56
CA SER A 263 35.76 36.57 14.51
C SER A 263 34.93 35.33 14.84
N SER A 264 33.64 35.33 14.50
CA SER A 264 32.75 34.17 14.72
C SER A 264 33.21 32.94 13.95
N TYR A 265 33.75 33.14 12.74
CA TYR A 265 34.34 32.08 11.91
C TYR A 265 35.60 31.46 12.52
N ALA A 266 36.32 32.18 13.39
CA ALA A 266 37.48 31.65 14.09
C ALA A 266 37.14 30.58 15.16
N LYS A 267 35.85 30.39 15.45
CA LYS A 267 35.34 29.43 16.44
C LYS A 267 34.76 28.16 15.79
N PHE A 268 34.93 28.00 14.48
CA PHE A 268 34.65 26.76 13.75
C PHE A 268 35.85 25.81 13.85
N HIS A 269 35.61 24.55 14.24
CA HIS A 269 36.67 23.55 14.45
C HIS A 269 36.34 22.27 13.69
N ASN A 270 37.25 21.84 12.82
CA ASN A 270 37.19 20.51 12.24
C ASN A 270 37.65 19.47 13.26
N VAL A 271 37.13 18.25 13.16
CA VAL A 271 37.58 17.14 14.01
C VAL A 271 37.86 15.91 13.16
N ALA A 272 39.12 15.61 12.85
CA ALA A 272 39.48 14.45 12.03
C ALA A 272 40.71 13.74 12.59
N SER A 273 40.78 12.41 12.48
CA SER A 273 41.93 11.62 12.94
C SER A 273 42.62 10.84 11.84
N ASP A 274 41.85 10.27 10.90
CA ASP A 274 42.37 9.47 9.79
C ASP A 274 41.40 9.56 8.58
N ARG A 275 41.65 8.81 7.50
CA ARG A 275 40.89 8.85 6.25
C ARG A 275 40.46 7.46 5.77
N HIS A 276 39.40 7.44 4.95
CA HIS A 276 38.92 6.25 4.27
C HIS A 276 38.35 6.60 2.89
N ALA A 277 38.70 5.78 1.89
CA ALA A 277 37.96 5.72 0.64
C ALA A 277 36.65 4.97 0.87
N TRP A 278 35.58 5.36 0.18
CA TRP A 278 34.29 4.67 0.29
C TRP A 278 34.39 3.21 -0.15
N SER A 279 35.18 2.91 -1.19
CA SER A 279 35.46 1.54 -1.64
C SER A 279 36.06 0.67 -0.54
N ASP A 280 37.06 1.18 0.19
CA ASP A 280 37.71 0.46 1.28
C ASP A 280 36.73 0.14 2.42
N LEU A 281 35.93 1.14 2.83
CA LEU A 281 34.95 0.96 3.90
C LEU A 281 33.85 -0.02 3.48
N VAL A 282 33.31 0.11 2.27
CA VAL A 282 32.29 -0.80 1.72
C VAL A 282 32.85 -2.22 1.59
N ALA A 283 34.10 -2.39 1.17
CA ALA A 283 34.73 -3.71 1.05
C ALA A 283 34.86 -4.42 2.41
N ILE A 284 35.28 -3.70 3.46
CA ILE A 284 35.35 -4.26 4.82
C ILE A 284 33.95 -4.66 5.32
N ILE A 285 32.94 -3.81 5.08
CA ILE A 285 31.55 -4.11 5.41
C ILE A 285 31.05 -5.34 4.63
N ALA A 286 31.35 -5.44 3.33
CA ALA A 286 30.93 -6.56 2.49
C ALA A 286 31.52 -7.89 2.98
N GLN A 287 32.82 -7.91 3.33
CA GLN A 287 33.48 -9.07 3.92
C GLN A 287 32.82 -9.46 5.25
N SER A 288 32.56 -8.49 6.11
CA SER A 288 31.92 -8.69 7.41
C SER A 288 30.49 -9.26 7.29
N LEU A 289 29.69 -8.73 6.36
CA LEU A 289 28.32 -9.19 6.08
C LEU A 289 28.30 -10.59 5.46
N HIS A 290 29.20 -10.86 4.51
CA HIS A 290 29.31 -12.17 3.86
C HIS A 290 29.76 -13.26 4.84
N ALA A 291 30.77 -12.98 5.67
CA ALA A 291 31.25 -13.89 6.70
C ALA A 291 30.15 -14.28 7.71
N ARG A 292 29.15 -13.40 7.91
CA ARG A 292 27.97 -13.62 8.76
C ARG A 292 26.79 -14.26 8.01
N GLY A 293 26.93 -14.58 6.72
CA GLY A 293 25.88 -15.16 5.88
C GLY A 293 24.72 -14.20 5.57
N VAL A 294 24.91 -12.89 5.77
CA VAL A 294 23.87 -11.87 5.56
C VAL A 294 23.68 -11.56 4.07
N ILE A 295 24.76 -11.60 3.29
CA ILE A 295 24.76 -11.45 1.84
C ILE A 295 25.53 -12.62 1.18
N PRO A 296 25.15 -13.02 -0.05
CA PRO A 296 25.69 -14.21 -0.70
C PRO A 296 27.15 -14.07 -1.17
N THR A 297 27.68 -12.86 -1.32
CA THR A 297 29.07 -12.61 -1.75
C THR A 297 29.65 -11.39 -1.03
N SER A 298 30.97 -11.38 -0.83
CA SER A 298 31.74 -10.21 -0.39
C SER A 298 32.12 -9.25 -1.53
N ASP A 299 31.81 -9.60 -2.79
CA ASP A 299 32.11 -8.77 -3.95
C ASP A 299 31.30 -7.48 -3.92
N VAL A 300 31.97 -6.35 -4.17
CA VAL A 300 31.34 -5.03 -4.21
C VAL A 300 30.99 -4.67 -5.65
N LYS A 301 29.73 -4.26 -5.88
CA LYS A 301 29.26 -3.81 -7.19
C LYS A 301 29.27 -2.28 -7.28
N SER A 302 29.85 -1.74 -8.35
CA SER A 302 29.74 -0.32 -8.68
C SER A 302 28.35 0.00 -9.27
N ILE A 303 27.74 1.08 -8.80
CA ILE A 303 26.46 1.60 -9.28
C ILE A 303 26.53 3.12 -9.47
N THR A 304 25.61 3.66 -10.26
CA THR A 304 25.45 5.11 -10.43
C THR A 304 24.79 5.75 -9.21
N LEU A 305 24.98 7.06 -9.01
CA LEU A 305 24.30 7.79 -7.95
C LEU A 305 22.77 7.75 -8.10
N ALA A 306 22.27 7.76 -9.34
CA ALA A 306 20.84 7.63 -9.62
C ALA A 306 20.27 6.30 -9.13
N GLU A 307 20.95 5.18 -9.43
CA GLU A 307 20.57 3.86 -8.92
C GLU A 307 20.64 3.82 -7.39
N ALA A 308 21.69 4.37 -6.79
CA ALA A 308 21.86 4.42 -5.35
C ALA A 308 20.73 5.21 -4.66
N ASN A 309 20.26 6.31 -5.26
CA ASN A 309 19.15 7.11 -4.75
C ASN A 309 17.79 6.39 -4.81
N THR A 310 17.59 5.43 -5.72
CA THR A 310 16.39 4.56 -5.68
C THR A 310 16.38 3.63 -4.46
N VAL A 311 17.56 3.37 -3.90
CA VAL A 311 17.76 2.46 -2.77
C VAL A 311 17.69 3.23 -1.46
N HIS A 312 18.41 4.35 -1.34
CA HIS A 312 18.46 5.18 -0.13
C HIS A 312 18.49 6.69 -0.48
N PRO A 313 17.62 7.54 0.10
CA PRO A 313 17.50 8.95 -0.26
C PRO A 313 18.76 9.79 0.06
N TRP A 314 19.61 9.31 0.97
CA TRP A 314 20.87 9.97 1.35
C TRP A 314 22.10 9.31 0.71
N ALA A 315 21.95 8.51 -0.34
CA ALA A 315 23.08 7.82 -0.97
C ALA A 315 24.17 8.78 -1.50
N PHE A 316 23.82 10.05 -1.77
CA PHE A 316 24.78 11.09 -2.12
C PHE A 316 25.87 11.31 -1.04
N ALA A 317 25.57 11.05 0.24
CA ALA A 317 26.50 11.25 1.36
C ALA A 317 27.65 10.23 1.40
N VAL A 318 27.56 9.13 0.63
CA VAL A 318 28.65 8.15 0.43
C VAL A 318 29.20 8.20 -1.01
N ALA A 319 28.99 9.33 -1.68
CA ALA A 319 29.38 9.52 -3.08
C ALA A 319 30.19 10.82 -3.30
N ASN A 320 30.63 11.49 -2.25
CA ASN A 320 31.40 12.74 -2.35
C ASN A 320 32.68 12.70 -1.50
N ASN A 321 33.54 13.71 -1.69
CA ASN A 321 34.75 13.93 -0.91
C ASN A 321 34.50 14.95 0.21
N ALA A 322 35.09 14.72 1.40
CA ALA A 322 35.12 15.68 2.49
C ALA A 322 36.44 15.50 3.27
N LEU A 323 37.40 16.37 2.98
CA LEU A 323 38.77 16.34 3.48
C LEU A 323 39.03 17.63 4.23
N VAL A 324 39.34 17.50 5.52
CA VAL A 324 39.52 18.59 6.46
C VAL A 324 40.84 18.44 7.21
N LEU A 325 41.38 19.57 7.67
CA LEU A 325 42.47 19.62 8.62
C LEU A 325 41.96 20.21 9.95
N PRO A 326 42.13 19.50 11.08
CA PRO A 326 41.74 19.97 12.41
C PRO A 326 42.84 20.84 13.05
N SER A 327 43.42 21.75 12.26
CA SER A 327 44.61 22.53 12.65
C SER A 327 44.37 23.37 13.90
N ARG A 328 43.19 23.98 14.06
CA ARG A 328 42.82 24.70 15.29
C ARG A 328 42.74 23.78 16.51
N LEU A 329 42.17 22.59 16.34
CA LEU A 329 42.01 21.63 17.43
C LEU A 329 43.37 21.04 17.85
N GLN A 330 44.26 20.77 16.90
CA GLN A 330 45.65 20.37 17.16
C GLN A 330 46.42 21.47 17.90
N ALA A 331 46.21 22.74 17.55
CA ALA A 331 46.79 23.88 18.28
C ALA A 331 46.28 23.99 19.73
N LEU A 332 45.12 23.40 20.06
CA LEU A 332 44.62 23.26 21.43
C LEU A 332 45.22 22.04 22.17
N GLY A 333 46.09 21.27 21.53
CA GLY A 333 46.75 20.09 22.10
C GLY A 333 45.94 18.80 21.98
N TRP A 334 44.94 18.74 21.10
CA TRP A 334 44.21 17.50 20.84
C TRP A 334 45.04 16.55 19.96
N THR A 335 45.17 15.32 20.41
CA THR A 335 45.81 14.23 19.66
C THR A 335 44.89 13.01 19.72
N PRO A 336 44.43 12.48 18.58
CA PRO A 336 43.57 11.30 18.56
C PRO A 336 44.35 10.05 19.00
N SER A 337 43.68 9.17 19.74
CA SER A 337 44.28 7.94 20.28
C SER A 337 43.84 6.67 19.54
N HIS A 338 42.74 6.74 18.78
CA HIS A 338 42.14 5.61 18.05
C HIS A 338 42.23 5.85 16.54
N THR A 339 43.37 5.55 15.93
CA THR A 339 43.62 5.81 14.49
C THR A 339 43.44 4.59 13.59
N ASN A 340 43.07 3.41 14.11
CA ASN A 340 42.93 2.19 13.30
C ASN A 340 41.47 1.83 13.05
N TRP A 341 40.79 2.66 12.26
CA TRP A 341 39.36 2.52 11.99
C TRP A 341 38.97 1.16 11.42
N LYS A 342 39.83 0.54 10.60
CA LYS A 342 39.57 -0.77 9.98
C LYS A 342 39.28 -1.88 10.99
N LYS A 343 39.88 -1.81 12.18
CA LYS A 343 39.66 -2.81 13.25
C LYS A 343 38.29 -2.69 13.92
N ASP A 344 37.71 -1.48 13.95
CA ASP A 344 36.47 -1.21 14.68
C ASP A 344 35.22 -1.35 13.80
N VAL A 345 35.37 -1.33 12.46
CA VAL A 345 34.24 -1.45 11.52
C VAL A 345 33.47 -2.75 11.71
N ASP A 346 34.14 -3.88 11.96
CA ASP A 346 33.45 -5.16 12.13
C ASP A 346 32.53 -5.18 13.36
N ALA A 347 32.98 -4.57 14.47
CA ALA A 347 32.16 -4.37 15.67
C ALA A 347 31.00 -3.41 15.41
N ASP A 348 31.19 -2.38 14.59
CA ASP A 348 30.11 -1.50 14.14
C ASP A 348 29.10 -2.24 13.25
N VAL A 349 29.55 -3.09 12.33
CA VAL A 349 28.66 -3.94 11.52
C VAL A 349 27.84 -4.86 12.40
N GLU A 350 28.47 -5.55 13.36
CA GLU A 350 27.75 -6.41 14.31
C GLU A 350 26.73 -5.62 15.12
N ARG A 351 27.10 -4.45 15.64
CA ARG A 351 26.20 -3.57 16.41
C ARG A 351 25.03 -3.10 15.57
N VAL A 352 25.28 -2.70 14.32
CA VAL A 352 24.23 -2.29 13.38
C VAL A 352 23.34 -3.49 13.05
N LEU A 353 23.89 -4.66 12.73
CA LEU A 353 23.12 -5.87 12.49
C LEU A 353 22.29 -6.28 13.71
N ASN A 354 22.81 -6.17 14.94
CA ASN A 354 22.06 -6.44 16.15
C ASN A 354 20.95 -5.40 16.38
N SER A 355 21.20 -4.14 16.04
CA SER A 355 20.15 -3.12 16.00
C SER A 355 19.12 -3.40 14.91
N LEU A 356 19.54 -3.97 13.77
CA LEU A 356 18.69 -4.41 12.67
C LEU A 356 18.01 -5.76 12.94
N ALA A 357 18.52 -6.58 13.88
CA ALA A 357 18.04 -7.91 14.27
C ALA A 357 17.03 -7.83 15.42
N SER A 358 17.27 -6.91 16.36
CA SER A 358 16.22 -6.39 17.25
C SER A 358 15.14 -5.62 16.46
N VAL A 359 15.45 -5.21 15.23
CA VAL A 359 14.54 -4.67 14.21
C VAL A 359 14.24 -5.70 13.10
N ALA A 360 14.70 -6.97 13.18
CA ALA A 360 14.58 -7.95 12.08
C ALA A 360 13.19 -8.55 12.09
N ARG A 361 12.27 -7.71 11.63
CA ARG A 361 11.28 -8.10 10.65
C ARG A 361 11.50 -7.19 9.44
N PRO A 362 11.83 -7.76 8.26
CA PRO A 362 11.95 -6.97 7.05
C PRO A 362 10.59 -6.43 6.59
N PRO A 363 10.62 -5.43 5.70
CA PRO A 363 9.46 -4.63 5.30
C PRO A 363 8.52 -5.46 4.42
N GLN A 364 7.34 -5.73 4.96
CA GLN A 364 6.12 -5.90 4.19
C GLN A 364 5.05 -5.19 5.00
N ASP A 365 4.19 -4.40 4.34
CA ASP A 365 3.21 -3.47 4.93
C ASP A 365 2.21 -4.05 5.93
N ARG A 366 2.36 -5.31 6.35
CA ARG A 366 1.51 -5.99 7.33
C ARG A 366 2.31 -7.00 8.12
N VAL A 367 2.51 -6.73 9.39
CA VAL A 367 3.23 -7.64 10.28
C VAL A 367 2.22 -8.46 11.10
N ILE A 368 2.35 -9.80 11.08
CA ILE A 368 1.52 -10.70 11.90
C ILE A 368 2.12 -10.75 13.30
N LEU A 369 1.35 -10.34 14.30
CA LEU A 369 1.78 -10.28 15.68
C LEU A 369 0.87 -11.11 16.59
N TRP A 370 1.33 -11.51 17.77
CA TRP A 370 0.50 -12.17 18.77
C TRP A 370 0.21 -11.23 19.93
N TYR A 371 -1.07 -11.08 20.31
CA TYR A 371 -1.52 -10.22 21.40
C TYR A 371 -2.08 -11.04 22.58
N ARG A 372 -1.87 -10.57 23.81
CA ARG A 372 -2.47 -11.12 25.05
C ARG A 372 -3.73 -10.33 25.43
N LEU A 373 -4.91 -10.95 25.32
CA LEU A 373 -6.19 -10.38 25.79
C LEU A 373 -6.44 -10.70 27.26
N LEU A 374 -6.98 -9.72 28.01
CA LEU A 374 -7.75 -9.95 29.24
C LEU A 374 -9.08 -10.59 28.84
N SER A 375 -9.33 -11.81 29.29
CA SER A 375 -10.60 -12.50 29.00
C SER A 375 -11.76 -11.80 29.73
N ALA A 376 -12.77 -11.29 29.02
CA ALA A 376 -14.09 -11.03 29.59
C ALA A 376 -14.90 -12.35 29.63
N PRO A 377 -15.75 -12.59 30.65
CA PRO A 377 -16.34 -13.91 30.87
C PRO A 377 -17.45 -14.21 29.87
N SER A 378 -17.50 -15.48 29.49
CA SER A 378 -18.61 -16.14 28.82
C SER A 378 -19.95 -15.90 29.52
N ARG A 379 -20.98 -15.70 28.69
CA ARG A 379 -22.43 -15.72 28.91
C ARG A 379 -22.91 -16.30 30.25
N SER A 380 -23.91 -15.62 30.82
CA SER A 380 -24.66 -15.87 32.06
C SER A 380 -24.02 -15.28 33.31
N LEU A 381 -24.52 -14.13 33.77
CA LEU A 381 -24.70 -13.73 35.17
C LEU A 381 -25.34 -12.32 35.23
N GLN A 382 -26.22 -12.14 36.22
CA GLN A 382 -27.26 -11.10 36.33
C GLN A 382 -26.75 -9.65 36.52
N PRO A 383 -27.57 -8.63 36.17
CA PRO A 383 -27.14 -7.24 36.04
C PRO A 383 -27.33 -6.41 37.32
N GLN A 384 -26.63 -6.71 38.43
CA GLN A 384 -26.78 -5.86 39.64
C GLN A 384 -25.51 -5.44 40.40
N ARG A 385 -24.29 -5.71 39.91
CA ARG A 385 -23.07 -5.10 40.50
C ARG A 385 -22.01 -4.81 39.46
N LEU A 386 -22.15 -3.69 38.74
CA LEU A 386 -21.10 -3.11 37.89
C LEU A 386 -21.07 -1.59 38.10
N SER A 387 -20.48 -1.14 39.20
CA SER A 387 -20.19 0.28 39.44
C SER A 387 -18.71 0.57 39.75
N LEU A 388 -17.80 -0.40 39.58
CA LEU A 388 -16.40 -0.25 40.00
C LEU A 388 -15.37 -0.95 39.08
N LEU A 389 -15.62 -0.97 37.77
CA LEU A 389 -14.58 -1.23 36.77
C LEU A 389 -14.57 -0.05 35.79
N SER A 390 -13.88 1.01 36.20
CA SER A 390 -13.48 2.10 35.33
C SER A 390 -12.70 1.52 34.14
N ARG A 391 -13.09 1.97 32.95
CA ARG A 391 -12.51 1.65 31.63
C ARG A 391 -11.09 2.20 31.52
N GLU A 392 -10.16 1.70 32.33
CA GLU A 392 -8.75 2.09 32.27
C GLU A 392 -8.01 1.30 31.19
N ARG A 393 -7.48 2.06 30.21
CA ARG A 393 -6.31 1.77 29.36
C ARG A 393 -6.03 0.28 29.11
N VAL A 394 -6.68 -0.29 28.09
CA VAL A 394 -6.04 -1.41 27.38
C VAL A 394 -4.99 -0.81 26.43
N MET A 395 -3.86 -0.36 26.99
CA MET A 395 -2.64 -0.27 26.20
C MET A 395 -2.26 -1.70 25.83
N ILE A 396 -2.20 -1.99 24.53
CA ILE A 396 -1.71 -3.25 24.00
C ILE A 396 -0.20 -3.32 24.29
N SER A 397 0.16 -3.67 25.52
CA SER A 397 1.53 -3.54 26.06
C SER A 397 2.46 -4.70 25.69
N ASN A 398 1.94 -5.78 25.12
CA ASN A 398 2.71 -6.98 24.83
C ASN A 398 2.30 -7.58 23.50
N VAL A 399 2.97 -7.13 22.45
CA VAL A 399 2.83 -7.67 21.10
C VAL A 399 4.05 -8.56 20.82
N ILE A 400 3.84 -9.88 20.78
CA ILE A 400 4.91 -10.87 20.66
C ILE A 400 5.14 -11.22 19.18
N VAL A 401 6.38 -11.07 18.74
CA VAL A 401 6.91 -11.40 17.42
C VAL A 401 7.57 -12.80 17.50
N PRO A 402 7.07 -13.86 16.84
CA PRO A 402 7.83 -15.10 16.77
C PRO A 402 8.98 -14.92 15.77
N SER A 403 10.18 -15.38 16.14
CA SER A 403 11.27 -15.65 15.21
C SER A 403 10.93 -16.88 14.37
N MET A 404 11.37 -16.91 13.11
CA MET A 404 11.10 -18.00 12.16
C MET A 404 12.00 -19.24 12.40
N SER A 405 12.23 -19.60 13.66
CA SER A 405 12.83 -20.88 14.04
C SER A 405 11.85 -21.59 14.98
N GLU A 406 11.27 -22.68 14.50
CA GLU A 406 10.51 -23.59 15.36
C GLU A 406 11.40 -24.09 16.49
N THR A 407 11.12 -23.68 17.72
CA THR A 407 11.24 -24.58 18.87
C THR A 407 10.00 -24.42 19.73
N ARG A 408 9.16 -25.46 19.70
CA ARG A 408 8.10 -25.68 20.69
C ARG A 408 8.77 -25.82 22.06
N THR A 409 8.89 -24.72 22.81
CA THR A 409 9.16 -24.80 24.26
C THR A 409 7.81 -24.77 24.97
N THR A 410 7.31 -25.95 25.31
CA THR A 410 6.28 -26.14 26.33
C THR A 410 6.81 -25.61 27.66
N PHE A 411 6.37 -24.42 28.08
CA PHE A 411 6.56 -23.97 29.45
C PHE A 411 5.59 -24.71 30.38
N PHE A 412 6.10 -25.77 31.01
CA PHE A 412 5.47 -26.39 32.17
C PHE A 412 5.69 -25.50 33.40
N GLY A 413 4.57 -25.19 34.09
CA GLY A 413 4.56 -24.84 35.50
C GLY A 413 4.77 -23.37 35.87
N LEU A 414 3.68 -22.61 36.00
CA LEU A 414 3.28 -21.91 37.25
C LEU A 414 2.09 -20.96 37.01
N LYS A 415 1.04 -21.16 37.82
CA LYS A 415 -0.16 -20.32 38.09
C LYS A 415 -1.02 -19.85 36.91
N ARG A 416 -2.17 -20.53 36.76
CA ARG A 416 -3.37 -20.11 36.00
C ARG A 416 -3.76 -18.66 36.36
N SER A 417 -3.57 -17.73 35.43
CA SER A 417 -4.24 -16.41 35.40
C SER A 417 -4.58 -16.05 33.95
N LEU A 418 -5.64 -15.26 33.77
CA LEU A 418 -6.56 -15.18 32.63
C LEU A 418 -6.00 -14.51 31.36
N TRP A 419 -5.23 -15.22 30.55
CA TRP A 419 -4.67 -14.66 29.30
C TRP A 419 -4.91 -15.58 28.10
N THR A 420 -5.52 -15.04 27.04
CA THR A 420 -5.64 -15.71 25.73
C THR A 420 -4.74 -15.02 24.70
N ILE A 421 -3.89 -15.80 24.03
CA ILE A 421 -2.98 -15.34 22.98
C ILE A 421 -3.70 -15.44 21.63
N GLN A 422 -3.84 -14.33 20.89
CA GLN A 422 -4.48 -14.28 19.56
C GLN A 422 -3.58 -13.64 18.50
N ARG A 423 -3.70 -14.08 17.25
CA ARG A 423 -3.00 -13.47 16.10
C ARG A 423 -3.67 -12.16 15.71
N VAL A 424 -2.88 -11.13 15.40
CA VAL A 424 -3.31 -9.80 14.97
C VAL A 424 -2.46 -9.33 13.77
N CYS A 425 -2.98 -8.40 13.00
CA CYS A 425 -2.26 -7.72 11.93
C CYS A 425 -1.94 -6.29 12.37
N ALA A 426 -0.69 -5.87 12.22
CA ALA A 426 -0.26 -4.51 12.50
C ALA A 426 0.18 -3.80 11.22
N GLU A 427 -0.42 -2.65 10.96
CA GLU A 427 -0.13 -1.76 9.83
C GLU A 427 0.53 -0.49 10.38
N ARG A 428 1.66 -0.08 9.79
CA ARG A 428 2.40 1.11 10.24
C ARG A 428 1.62 2.36 9.83
N LEU A 429 1.50 3.32 10.74
CA LEU A 429 0.92 4.63 10.50
C LEU A 429 2.04 5.68 10.44
N GLU A 430 2.08 6.42 9.34
CA GLU A 430 2.91 7.62 9.22
C GLU A 430 2.16 8.80 9.86
N LEU A 431 2.75 9.39 10.90
CA LEU A 431 2.17 10.52 11.62
C LEU A 431 2.95 11.80 11.28
N PRO A 432 2.29 12.84 10.73
CA PRO A 432 2.95 14.11 10.43
C PRO A 432 3.42 14.84 11.70
N SER A 433 2.65 14.76 12.79
CA SER A 433 2.94 15.45 14.06
C SER A 433 2.39 14.72 15.30
N ASP A 434 2.89 15.09 16.49
CA ASP A 434 2.37 14.60 17.78
C ASP A 434 0.99 15.18 18.13
N SER A 435 0.61 16.34 17.58
CA SER A 435 -0.74 16.93 17.73
C SER A 435 -1.79 16.11 16.99
N ASP A 436 -1.43 15.55 15.84
CA ASP A 436 -2.30 14.64 15.08
C ASP A 436 -2.52 13.32 15.84
N ARG A 437 -1.61 12.94 16.75
CA ARG A 437 -1.71 11.71 17.55
C ARG A 437 -2.88 11.73 18.55
N ASP A 438 -3.18 12.85 19.17
CA ASP A 438 -4.28 12.93 20.15
C ASP A 438 -5.65 13.02 19.46
N ALA A 439 -5.74 13.75 18.35
CA ALA A 439 -6.91 13.74 17.46
C ALA A 439 -7.14 12.33 16.88
N LEU A 440 -6.07 11.65 16.50
CA LEU A 440 -6.05 10.27 16.04
C LEU A 440 -6.55 9.29 17.10
N LEU A 441 -6.06 9.40 18.34
CA LEU A 441 -6.49 8.55 19.46
C LEU A 441 -7.98 8.73 19.76
N SER A 442 -8.51 9.95 19.63
CA SER A 442 -9.94 10.22 19.76
C SER A 442 -10.76 9.58 18.62
N ARG A 443 -10.30 9.70 17.37
CA ARG A 443 -10.96 9.09 16.20
C ARG A 443 -10.91 7.55 16.25
N ILE A 444 -9.79 6.96 16.64
CA ILE A 444 -9.63 5.50 16.69
C ILE A 444 -10.51 4.85 17.76
N ARG A 445 -10.81 5.54 18.87
CA ARG A 445 -11.81 5.04 19.85
C ARG A 445 -13.16 4.79 19.18
N THR A 446 -13.61 5.71 18.32
CA THR A 446 -14.85 5.56 17.56
C THR A 446 -14.79 4.37 16.60
N LEU A 447 -13.61 4.13 15.99
CA LEU A 447 -13.39 2.98 15.09
C LEU A 447 -13.32 1.63 15.83
N MET A 448 -12.85 1.62 17.08
CA MET A 448 -12.72 0.42 17.91
C MET A 448 -14.05 -0.20 18.31
N ASP A 449 -15.14 0.57 18.28
CA ASP A 449 -16.49 0.11 18.62
C ASP A 449 -17.24 -0.47 17.41
N LEU A 450 -16.76 -0.21 16.20
CA LEU A 450 -17.39 -0.68 14.96
C LEU A 450 -17.26 -2.19 14.80
N ARG A 451 -18.40 -2.88 14.60
CA ARG A 451 -18.45 -4.33 14.40
C ARG A 451 -19.41 -4.67 13.26
N HIS A 452 -18.86 -5.10 12.13
CA HIS A 452 -19.64 -5.52 10.97
C HIS A 452 -18.95 -6.69 10.24
N PRO A 453 -19.70 -7.68 9.71
CA PRO A 453 -19.12 -8.86 9.05
C PRO A 453 -18.28 -8.55 7.80
N HIS A 454 -18.47 -7.37 7.21
CA HIS A 454 -17.75 -6.90 6.02
C HIS A 454 -16.75 -5.77 6.30
N LEU A 455 -16.39 -5.54 7.56
CA LEU A 455 -15.38 -4.54 7.95
C LEU A 455 -14.23 -5.18 8.72
N GLN A 456 -13.02 -4.67 8.50
CA GLN A 456 -11.85 -5.03 9.30
C GLN A 456 -12.03 -4.55 10.73
N THR A 457 -11.91 -5.46 11.70
CA THR A 457 -11.99 -5.09 13.11
C THR A 457 -10.70 -4.41 13.54
N ILE A 458 -10.80 -3.17 14.00
CA ILE A 458 -9.69 -2.42 14.60
C ILE A 458 -9.68 -2.71 16.11
N PHE A 459 -8.56 -3.20 16.61
CA PHE A 459 -8.36 -3.46 18.04
C PHE A 459 -7.76 -2.26 18.77
N GLY A 460 -7.08 -1.37 18.04
CA GLY A 460 -6.55 -0.12 18.59
C GLY A 460 -5.22 0.24 17.96
N ILE A 461 -4.44 1.03 18.69
CA ILE A 461 -3.11 1.48 18.29
C ILE A 461 -2.09 0.85 19.25
N SER A 462 -0.95 0.46 18.71
CA SER A 462 0.23 0.08 19.49
C SER A 462 1.41 0.89 19.03
N THR A 463 2.18 1.44 19.96
CA THR A 463 3.45 2.10 19.63
C THR A 463 4.58 1.11 19.89
N LEU A 464 5.38 0.82 18.86
CA LEU A 464 6.53 -0.07 18.96
C LEU A 464 7.74 0.65 18.37
N HIS A 465 8.83 0.78 19.14
CA HIS A 465 10.10 1.39 18.69
C HIS A 465 9.98 2.79 18.03
N LEU A 466 9.12 3.67 18.56
CA LEU A 466 8.81 5.03 18.05
C LEU A 466 7.91 5.08 16.81
N GLU A 467 7.45 3.92 16.33
CA GLU A 467 6.49 3.84 15.24
C GLU A 467 5.11 3.50 15.78
N THR A 468 4.09 4.10 15.18
CA THR A 468 2.70 3.89 15.58
C THR A 468 2.09 2.86 14.64
N PHE A 469 1.49 1.81 15.19
CA PHE A 469 0.87 0.73 14.44
C PHE A 469 -0.62 0.67 14.72
N LEU A 470 -1.43 0.60 13.66
CA LEU A 470 -2.83 0.21 13.75
C LEU A 470 -2.91 -1.31 13.91
N VAL A 471 -3.44 -1.77 15.03
CA VAL A 471 -3.62 -3.20 15.33
C VAL A 471 -5.03 -3.61 14.94
N THR A 472 -5.13 -4.62 14.08
CA THR A 472 -6.38 -5.12 13.52
C THR A 472 -6.47 -6.64 13.66
N HIS A 473 -7.68 -7.18 13.53
CA HIS A 473 -7.90 -8.63 13.59
C HIS A 473 -7.18 -9.35 12.44
N TYR A 474 -6.38 -10.37 12.77
CA TYR A 474 -5.74 -11.20 11.77
C TYR A 474 -6.76 -12.17 11.18
N VAL A 475 -7.07 -12.00 9.91
CA VAL A 475 -7.79 -12.99 9.11
C VAL A 475 -6.83 -13.47 8.04
N LYS A 476 -6.80 -14.78 7.75
CA LYS A 476 -6.09 -15.30 6.58
C LYS A 476 -6.86 -14.87 5.33
N VAL A 477 -6.47 -13.72 4.78
CA VAL A 477 -7.11 -13.06 3.63
C VAL A 477 -6.07 -12.66 2.59
N GLN A 478 -6.52 -12.50 1.35
CA GLN A 478 -5.74 -11.93 0.26
C GLN A 478 -6.43 -10.65 -0.26
N PRO A 479 -5.68 -9.62 -0.68
CA PRO A 479 -6.25 -8.42 -1.27
C PRO A 479 -6.88 -8.75 -2.63
N LEU A 480 -7.98 -8.08 -2.97
CA LEU A 480 -8.79 -8.38 -4.14
C LEU A 480 -7.98 -8.47 -5.45
N PRO A 481 -7.05 -7.56 -5.79
CA PRO A 481 -6.26 -7.68 -7.02
C PRO A 481 -5.46 -8.97 -7.12
N HIS A 482 -4.93 -9.47 -6.00
CA HIS A 482 -4.23 -10.74 -5.97
C HIS A 482 -5.18 -11.93 -6.16
N VAL A 483 -6.37 -11.85 -5.56
CA VAL A 483 -7.39 -12.89 -5.70
C VAL A 483 -7.92 -12.93 -7.13
N LEU A 484 -8.20 -11.78 -7.75
CA LEU A 484 -8.66 -11.70 -9.14
C LEU A 484 -7.65 -12.28 -10.13
N ARG A 485 -6.34 -12.15 -9.85
CA ARG A 485 -5.28 -12.80 -10.65
C ARG A 485 -5.20 -14.31 -10.45
N GLN A 486 -5.47 -14.80 -9.24
CA GLN A 486 -5.41 -16.24 -8.93
C GLN A 486 -6.69 -17.00 -9.27
N ASP A 487 -7.83 -16.33 -9.15
CA ASP A 487 -9.16 -16.85 -9.36
C ASP A 487 -9.98 -15.79 -10.11
N PRO A 488 -9.91 -15.78 -11.44
CA PRO A 488 -10.71 -14.87 -12.26
C PRO A 488 -12.21 -15.08 -12.09
N LEU A 489 -12.63 -16.20 -11.49
CA LEU A 489 -14.02 -16.67 -11.34
C LEU A 489 -14.67 -16.21 -10.04
N VAL A 490 -13.97 -15.41 -9.24
CA VAL A 490 -14.55 -14.77 -8.07
C VAL A 490 -15.82 -14.03 -8.48
N ASP A 491 -16.87 -14.23 -7.70
CA ASP A 491 -18.12 -13.49 -7.84
C ASP A 491 -17.90 -12.01 -7.47
N ARG A 492 -17.50 -11.21 -8.46
CA ARG A 492 -17.19 -9.78 -8.34
C ARG A 492 -18.43 -8.98 -7.92
N ARG A 493 -19.63 -9.41 -8.31
CA ARG A 493 -20.90 -8.78 -7.91
C ARG A 493 -21.13 -8.93 -6.41
N ALA A 494 -20.96 -10.16 -5.89
CA ALA A 494 -21.03 -10.40 -4.45
C ALA A 494 -19.93 -9.64 -3.68
N VAL A 495 -18.74 -9.47 -4.25
CA VAL A 495 -17.67 -8.66 -3.66
C VAL A 495 -18.09 -7.20 -3.54
N VAL A 496 -18.56 -6.60 -4.64
CA VAL A 496 -19.04 -5.21 -4.68
C VAL A 496 -20.18 -5.00 -3.68
N LEU A 497 -21.20 -5.87 -3.67
CA LEU A 497 -22.34 -5.75 -2.74
C LEU A 497 -21.89 -5.85 -1.28
N LYS A 498 -21.01 -6.79 -0.93
CA LYS A 498 -20.52 -6.96 0.44
C LYS A 498 -19.66 -5.78 0.89
N ALA A 499 -18.82 -5.23 0.00
CA ALA A 499 -18.05 -4.02 0.25
C ALA A 499 -18.99 -2.80 0.47
N ALA A 500 -20.02 -2.64 -0.37
CA ALA A 500 -21.03 -1.59 -0.22
C ALA A 500 -21.75 -1.68 1.13
N LYS A 501 -22.11 -2.88 1.59
CA LYS A 501 -22.71 -3.10 2.93
C LYS A 501 -21.78 -2.65 4.06
N GLY A 502 -20.48 -2.93 3.93
CA GLY A 502 -19.46 -2.45 4.88
C GLY A 502 -19.38 -0.92 4.90
N LEU A 503 -19.36 -0.29 3.72
CA LEU A 503 -19.29 1.17 3.59
C LEU A 503 -20.55 1.85 4.13
N ARG A 504 -21.74 1.31 3.87
CA ARG A 504 -23.00 1.80 4.43
C ARG A 504 -22.96 1.84 5.96
N TYR A 505 -22.49 0.77 6.58
CA TYR A 505 -22.34 0.71 8.03
C TYR A 505 -21.39 1.80 8.56
N LEU A 506 -20.28 2.09 7.86
CA LEU A 506 -19.39 3.19 8.24
C LEU A 506 -20.11 4.55 8.19
N HIS A 507 -20.81 4.84 7.09
CA HIS A 507 -21.54 6.09 6.91
C HIS A 507 -22.66 6.27 7.95
N GLU A 508 -23.39 5.20 8.28
CA GLU A 508 -24.41 5.20 9.35
C GLU A 508 -23.83 5.53 10.74
N HIS A 509 -22.56 5.23 10.97
CA HIS A 509 -21.84 5.55 12.21
C HIS A 509 -21.03 6.85 12.11
N GLY A 510 -21.24 7.65 11.06
CA GLY A 510 -20.57 8.95 10.89
C GLY A 510 -19.10 8.86 10.48
N VAL A 511 -18.66 7.72 9.92
CA VAL A 511 -17.27 7.45 9.58
C VAL A 511 -17.06 7.43 8.07
N THR A 512 -16.19 8.30 7.57
CA THR A 512 -15.68 8.26 6.19
C THR A 512 -14.56 7.24 6.06
N HIS A 513 -14.55 6.45 5.00
CA HIS A 513 -13.50 5.46 4.72
C HIS A 513 -12.19 6.12 4.28
N GLY A 514 -12.24 7.02 3.30
CA GLY A 514 -11.10 7.85 2.90
C GLY A 514 -10.12 7.26 1.88
N ASN A 515 -10.26 5.98 1.50
CA ASN A 515 -9.35 5.27 0.58
C ASN A 515 -9.97 3.97 0.06
N ILE A 516 -11.11 4.09 -0.62
CA ILE A 516 -11.83 2.93 -1.17
C ILE A 516 -11.17 2.51 -2.49
N ARG A 517 -10.60 1.31 -2.52
CA ARG A 517 -9.97 0.69 -3.70
C ARG A 517 -9.86 -0.82 -3.54
N ALA A 518 -9.66 -1.57 -4.61
CA ALA A 518 -9.60 -3.03 -4.57
C ALA A 518 -8.47 -3.54 -3.67
N ALA A 519 -7.32 -2.85 -3.61
CA ALA A 519 -6.22 -3.19 -2.71
C ALA A 519 -6.62 -3.17 -1.21
N ASN A 520 -7.69 -2.45 -0.87
CA ASN A 520 -8.24 -2.34 0.48
C ASN A 520 -9.46 -3.25 0.71
N VAL A 521 -9.80 -4.11 -0.25
CA VAL A 521 -10.84 -5.14 -0.12
C VAL A 521 -10.18 -6.51 -0.03
N TYR A 522 -10.47 -7.24 1.05
CA TYR A 522 -9.85 -8.52 1.36
C TYR A 522 -10.85 -9.66 1.24
N ILE A 523 -10.42 -10.77 0.63
CA ILE A 523 -11.21 -11.99 0.53
C ILE A 523 -10.60 -13.08 1.40
N SER A 524 -11.42 -13.66 2.28
CA SER A 524 -11.12 -14.93 2.96
C SER A 524 -11.76 -16.08 2.19
N ARG A 525 -11.02 -17.17 1.97
CA ARG A 525 -11.54 -18.37 1.28
C ARG A 525 -12.29 -19.32 2.21
N SER A 526 -11.96 -19.33 3.51
CA SER A 526 -12.54 -20.26 4.49
C SER A 526 -12.69 -19.60 5.88
N PRO A 527 -13.91 -19.16 6.26
CA PRO A 527 -15.13 -19.10 5.45
C PRO A 527 -15.09 -17.98 4.38
N PRO A 528 -15.86 -18.08 3.29
CA PRO A 528 -15.92 -17.06 2.24
C PRO A 528 -16.44 -15.72 2.79
N ARG A 529 -15.53 -14.75 2.97
CA ARG A 529 -15.86 -13.42 3.51
C ARG A 529 -15.16 -12.33 2.71
N VAL A 530 -15.86 -11.21 2.54
CA VAL A 530 -15.33 -9.98 1.95
C VAL A 530 -15.23 -8.96 3.08
N ILE A 531 -14.05 -8.38 3.23
CA ILE A 531 -13.69 -7.48 4.33
C ILE A 531 -13.15 -6.21 3.71
N LEU A 532 -13.85 -5.10 3.88
CA LEU A 532 -13.38 -3.77 3.55
C LEU A 532 -12.43 -3.31 4.69
N ALA A 533 -11.25 -2.83 4.33
CA ALA A 533 -10.12 -2.53 5.21
C ALA A 533 -9.50 -1.18 4.82
N GLY A 534 -8.51 -0.70 5.58
CA GLY A 534 -7.83 0.56 5.26
C GLY A 534 -8.66 1.82 5.56
N PHE A 535 -9.89 1.67 6.07
CA PHE A 535 -10.65 2.77 6.68
C PHE A 535 -10.05 3.08 8.05
N GLY A 536 -9.39 4.23 8.16
CA GLY A 536 -8.64 4.60 9.35
C GLY A 536 -7.34 5.30 9.00
N ALA A 537 -6.46 4.68 8.21
CA ALA A 537 -5.14 5.22 7.83
C ALA A 537 -5.20 6.60 7.13
N PRO A 538 -6.14 6.85 6.19
CA PRO A 538 -6.28 8.17 5.58
C PRO A 538 -6.68 9.20 6.63
N CYS A 539 -7.67 8.92 7.49
CA CYS A 539 -8.11 9.83 8.55
C CYS A 539 -6.98 10.30 9.50
N VAL A 540 -5.82 9.65 9.45
CA VAL A 540 -4.61 9.92 10.25
C VAL A 540 -3.62 10.87 9.58
N ALA A 541 -3.55 10.90 8.24
CA ALA A 541 -2.40 11.47 7.53
C ALA A 541 -2.44 12.99 7.34
N GLY A 542 -3.53 13.69 7.69
CA GLY A 542 -3.62 15.16 7.63
C GLY A 542 -3.57 15.79 6.22
N GLU A 543 -3.06 15.07 5.23
CA GLU A 543 -3.01 15.48 3.83
C GLU A 543 -4.35 15.18 3.15
N PHE A 544 -5.30 16.08 3.30
CA PHE A 544 -6.47 16.07 2.45
C PHE A 544 -6.70 17.43 1.84
N ALA A 545 -6.60 17.51 0.52
CA ALA A 545 -7.29 18.54 -0.21
C ALA A 545 -8.81 18.23 -0.16
N PRO A 546 -9.67 19.14 0.33
CA PRO A 546 -11.10 19.04 0.09
C PRO A 546 -11.36 18.84 -1.41
N PHE A 547 -12.35 18.01 -1.77
CA PHE A 547 -12.80 17.91 -3.17
C PHE A 547 -13.23 19.28 -3.74
N SER A 548 -13.58 20.23 -2.86
CA SER A 548 -13.90 21.63 -3.16
C SER A 548 -12.70 22.59 -3.22
N ALA A 549 -11.50 22.15 -2.83
CA ALA A 549 -10.27 22.96 -2.77
C ALA A 549 -9.18 22.47 -3.73
N LEU A 550 -9.46 21.42 -4.51
CA LEU A 550 -8.71 21.14 -5.72
C LEU A 550 -8.83 22.36 -6.65
N PRO A 551 -7.77 22.76 -7.37
CA PRO A 551 -7.87 23.86 -8.32
C PRO A 551 -9.09 23.61 -9.20
N LEU A 552 -9.94 24.61 -9.37
CA LEU A 552 -10.79 24.63 -10.54
C LEU A 552 -9.83 24.53 -11.73
N TRP A 553 -9.72 23.34 -12.29
CA TRP A 553 -9.20 23.03 -13.62
C TRP A 553 -10.06 23.71 -14.72
N ALA A 554 -10.93 24.66 -14.35
CA ALA A 554 -11.34 25.76 -15.20
C ALA A 554 -10.06 26.47 -15.66
N GLU A 555 -9.64 26.38 -16.90
CA GLU A 555 -10.43 26.19 -18.10
C GLU A 555 -9.84 25.02 -18.90
N VAL A 556 -10.58 23.91 -19.02
CA VAL A 556 -10.66 23.34 -20.37
C VAL A 556 -11.22 24.48 -21.18
N ASP A 557 -10.35 25.11 -21.94
CA ASP A 557 -10.63 26.28 -22.72
C ASP A 557 -11.67 25.92 -23.78
N ALA A 558 -12.93 25.90 -23.36
CA ALA A 558 -14.07 25.70 -24.21
C ALA A 558 -14.28 26.94 -25.11
N ARG A 559 -13.36 27.92 -25.06
CA ARG A 559 -13.21 29.02 -26.03
C ARG A 559 -12.20 28.70 -27.14
N ASN A 560 -11.30 27.72 -26.94
CA ASN A 560 -10.27 27.30 -27.91
C ASN A 560 -10.49 25.90 -28.52
N ALA A 561 -11.64 25.26 -28.26
CA ALA A 561 -12.14 24.24 -29.17
C ALA A 561 -12.65 24.96 -30.42
N GLU A 562 -11.76 25.19 -31.40
CA GLU A 562 -12.19 25.64 -32.71
C GLU A 562 -13.27 24.69 -33.23
N PRO A 563 -14.43 25.21 -33.68
CA PRO A 563 -15.39 24.39 -34.38
C PRO A 563 -14.71 23.88 -35.64
N ASP A 564 -14.65 22.56 -35.84
CA ASP A 564 -14.26 21.99 -37.12
C ASP A 564 -15.23 22.52 -38.18
N PRO A 565 -14.79 23.32 -39.17
CA PRO A 565 -15.63 23.78 -40.26
C PRO A 565 -15.74 22.66 -41.30
N ALA A 566 -16.27 21.51 -40.89
CA ALA A 566 -16.72 20.49 -41.82
C ALA A 566 -18.05 20.95 -42.42
N SER A 567 -17.92 21.68 -43.52
CA SER A 567 -18.91 22.00 -44.57
C SER A 567 -20.35 21.57 -44.29
N ASP A 568 -21.18 22.57 -44.04
CA ASP A 568 -22.64 22.53 -43.90
C ASP A 568 -23.36 22.29 -45.25
N SER A 569 -22.82 21.42 -46.13
CA SER A 569 -23.29 21.32 -47.53
C SER A 569 -23.81 19.96 -47.98
N ASP A 570 -23.83 18.91 -47.16
CA ASP A 570 -24.31 17.59 -47.59
C ASP A 570 -25.21 16.90 -46.55
N ILE A 571 -26.30 17.57 -46.16
CA ILE A 571 -27.43 16.91 -45.49
C ILE A 571 -28.58 16.79 -46.50
N PRO A 572 -28.87 15.59 -47.03
CA PRO A 572 -30.13 15.37 -47.72
C PRO A 572 -31.26 15.43 -46.69
N ASP A 573 -32.29 16.20 -47.02
CA ASP A 573 -33.55 16.30 -46.27
C ASP A 573 -34.10 14.90 -45.91
N GLU A 574 -34.22 14.60 -44.62
CA GLU A 574 -35.04 13.51 -44.12
C GLU A 574 -36.04 13.98 -43.04
N PRO A 575 -37.20 13.28 -42.91
CA PRO A 575 -38.47 13.90 -42.57
C PRO A 575 -38.77 14.04 -41.07
N LYS A 576 -39.60 15.04 -40.79
CA LYS A 576 -39.98 15.59 -39.49
C LYS A 576 -40.89 14.69 -38.64
N TRP A 577 -40.43 13.72 -37.85
CA TRP A 577 -41.27 13.24 -36.73
C TRP A 577 -40.52 13.01 -35.41
N ASN A 578 -41.07 13.65 -34.38
CA ASN A 578 -40.84 13.52 -32.93
C ASN A 578 -39.71 14.35 -32.29
N ARG A 579 -40.02 15.65 -32.16
CA ARG A 579 -39.59 16.50 -31.04
C ARG A 579 -40.10 15.93 -29.70
N HIS A 580 -39.21 15.46 -28.84
CA HIS A 580 -39.35 15.61 -27.38
C HIS A 580 -38.08 16.23 -26.81
N VAL A 581 -38.23 17.52 -26.46
CA VAL A 581 -37.43 18.39 -25.60
C VAL A 581 -36.09 17.82 -25.12
N VAL A 582 -35.02 18.14 -25.85
CA VAL A 582 -33.66 18.18 -25.29
C VAL A 582 -33.46 19.57 -24.67
N PRO A 583 -33.19 19.70 -23.35
CA PRO A 583 -32.80 20.98 -22.78
C PRO A 583 -31.53 21.48 -23.46
N ARG A 584 -31.58 22.74 -23.90
CA ARG A 584 -30.46 23.47 -24.50
C ARG A 584 -29.25 23.50 -23.54
N SER A 585 -28.06 23.33 -24.12
CA SER A 585 -26.73 23.70 -23.59
C SER A 585 -25.87 22.71 -22.80
N ARG A 586 -25.81 21.41 -23.15
CA ARG A 586 -24.59 20.63 -22.90
C ARG A 586 -23.78 20.52 -24.19
N ARG A 587 -22.73 21.35 -24.31
CA ARG A 587 -21.70 21.23 -25.36
C ARG A 587 -21.23 19.77 -25.38
N ARG A 588 -21.44 19.08 -26.51
CA ARG A 588 -20.93 17.72 -26.74
C ARG A 588 -19.41 17.87 -26.92
N VAL A 589 -18.65 17.63 -25.86
CA VAL A 589 -17.19 17.62 -25.95
C VAL A 589 -16.79 16.30 -26.61
N VAL A 590 -16.34 16.35 -27.87
CA VAL A 590 -15.73 15.20 -28.54
C VAL A 590 -14.33 15.05 -27.95
N ILE A 591 -14.13 14.04 -27.11
CA ILE A 591 -12.84 13.73 -26.50
C ILE A 591 -12.27 12.56 -27.27
N THR A 592 -11.31 12.83 -28.15
CA THR A 592 -10.59 11.79 -28.87
C THR A 592 -9.77 10.96 -27.86
N THR A 593 -9.84 9.64 -27.96
CA THR A 593 -9.04 8.68 -27.17
C THR A 593 -7.53 8.86 -27.34
N ASP A 594 -7.12 9.63 -28.35
CA ASP A 594 -5.72 9.84 -28.75
C ASP A 594 -5.04 11.00 -28.01
N LYS A 595 -5.76 11.77 -27.18
CA LYS A 595 -5.14 12.83 -26.37
C LYS A 595 -4.48 12.21 -25.13
N PRO A 596 -3.14 12.26 -24.99
CA PRO A 596 -2.47 11.72 -23.82
C PRO A 596 -2.97 12.43 -22.56
N VAL A 597 -3.22 11.64 -21.51
CA VAL A 597 -3.53 12.14 -20.17
C VAL A 597 -2.29 12.91 -19.68
N SER A 598 -2.47 14.12 -19.13
CA SER A 598 -1.35 14.94 -18.67
C SER A 598 -0.55 14.25 -17.56
N SER A 599 0.75 14.52 -17.50
CA SER A 599 1.68 13.99 -16.48
C SER A 599 1.18 14.22 -15.05
N ASP A 600 0.48 15.32 -14.83
CA ASP A 600 0.02 15.76 -13.51
C ASP A 600 -1.13 14.89 -12.98
N ILE A 601 -2.03 14.44 -13.87
CA ILE A 601 -3.09 13.49 -13.51
C ILE A 601 -2.46 12.14 -13.17
N VAL A 602 -1.47 11.69 -13.95
CA VAL A 602 -0.76 10.43 -13.68
C VAL A 602 -0.07 10.47 -12.31
N GLN A 603 0.57 11.59 -11.96
CA GLN A 603 1.23 11.77 -10.66
C GLN A 603 0.25 11.97 -9.49
N SER A 604 -0.94 12.54 -9.74
CA SER A 604 -1.92 12.88 -8.69
C SER A 604 -3.09 11.89 -8.57
N ALA A 605 -3.22 10.91 -9.45
CA ALA A 605 -4.41 10.05 -9.52
C ALA A 605 -4.69 9.25 -8.23
N ASP A 606 -3.65 8.79 -7.51
CA ASP A 606 -3.82 8.11 -6.21
C ASP A 606 -4.37 9.06 -5.13
N LEU A 607 -3.97 10.35 -5.17
CA LEU A 607 -4.44 11.37 -4.22
C LEU A 607 -5.88 11.80 -4.53
N LEU A 608 -6.26 11.88 -5.81
CA LEU A 608 -7.59 12.33 -6.26
C LEU A 608 -8.73 11.39 -5.84
N LEU A 609 -8.43 10.11 -5.59
CA LEU A 609 -9.39 9.12 -5.13
C LEU A 609 -9.47 9.02 -3.60
N ARG A 610 -8.68 9.79 -2.86
CA ARG A 610 -8.80 9.91 -1.40
C ARG A 610 -9.96 10.84 -1.07
N SER A 611 -10.80 10.39 -0.16
CA SER A 611 -12.05 11.07 0.22
C SER A 611 -11.98 11.65 1.62
N THR A 612 -12.63 12.81 1.81
CA THR A 612 -12.79 13.45 3.13
C THR A 612 -14.21 13.37 3.66
N ASP A 613 -15.18 13.11 2.79
CA ASP A 613 -16.60 13.07 3.09
C ASP A 613 -17.28 11.83 2.47
N PHE A 614 -18.55 11.61 2.83
CA PHE A 614 -19.32 10.47 2.33
C PHE A 614 -19.52 10.52 0.81
N ARG A 615 -19.55 11.71 0.21
CA ARG A 615 -19.69 11.88 -1.25
C ARG A 615 -18.44 11.41 -1.97
N GLY A 616 -17.25 11.78 -1.48
CA GLY A 616 -15.97 11.30 -1.99
C GLY A 616 -15.86 9.78 -1.86
N ASP A 617 -16.33 9.19 -0.76
CA ASP A 617 -16.36 7.73 -0.60
C ASP A 617 -17.24 7.06 -1.67
N VAL A 618 -18.43 7.62 -1.94
CA VAL A 618 -19.33 7.11 -2.99
C VAL A 618 -18.69 7.25 -4.37
N PHE A 619 -18.03 8.38 -4.65
CA PHE A 619 -17.29 8.59 -5.90
C PHE A 619 -16.20 7.54 -6.09
N ALA A 620 -15.34 7.34 -5.08
CA ALA A 620 -14.29 6.34 -5.08
C ALA A 620 -14.86 4.91 -5.19
N PHE A 621 -16.03 4.66 -4.61
CA PHE A 621 -16.74 3.39 -4.77
C PHE A 621 -17.13 3.11 -6.22
N GLY A 622 -17.53 4.12 -7.00
CA GLY A 622 -17.77 3.99 -8.44
C GLY A 622 -16.51 3.56 -9.21
N CYS A 623 -15.36 4.14 -8.86
CA CYS A 623 -14.07 3.74 -9.43
C CYS A 623 -13.66 2.33 -9.00
N PHE A 624 -13.95 1.94 -7.75
CA PHE A 624 -13.73 0.58 -7.24
C PHE A 624 -14.59 -0.46 -7.98
N ILE A 625 -15.83 -0.15 -8.37
CA ILE A 625 -16.63 -1.06 -9.20
C ILE A 625 -15.90 -1.33 -10.52
N VAL A 626 -15.42 -0.29 -11.20
CA VAL A 626 -14.64 -0.45 -12.43
C VAL A 626 -13.40 -1.30 -12.16
N GLU A 627 -12.62 -0.99 -11.14
CA GLU A 627 -11.42 -1.75 -10.75
C GLU A 627 -11.72 -3.23 -10.45
N ALA A 628 -12.83 -3.53 -9.77
CA ALA A 628 -13.23 -4.90 -9.45
C ALA A 628 -13.61 -5.71 -10.70
N PHE A 629 -14.17 -5.07 -11.73
CA PHE A 629 -14.59 -5.74 -12.97
C PHE A 629 -13.53 -5.72 -14.08
N THR A 630 -12.64 -4.73 -14.14
CA THR A 630 -11.54 -4.70 -15.11
C THR A 630 -10.27 -5.36 -14.58
N GLY A 631 -10.10 -5.40 -13.26
CA GLY A 631 -8.82 -5.77 -12.62
C GLY A 631 -7.73 -4.72 -12.79
N LEU A 632 -8.06 -3.55 -13.36
CA LEU A 632 -7.16 -2.45 -13.66
C LEU A 632 -7.47 -1.28 -12.73
N ALA A 633 -6.47 -0.78 -12.04
CA ALA A 633 -6.69 0.37 -11.19
C ALA A 633 -6.97 1.63 -12.04
N PRO A 634 -7.80 2.58 -11.56
CA PRO A 634 -8.15 3.82 -12.27
C PRO A 634 -6.96 4.71 -12.69
N TYR A 635 -5.74 4.38 -12.25
CA TYR A 635 -4.51 5.13 -12.43
C TYR A 635 -3.41 4.38 -13.19
N GLU A 636 -3.64 3.12 -13.61
CA GLU A 636 -2.58 2.28 -14.19
C GLU A 636 -2.44 2.39 -15.71
N ASN A 637 -3.53 2.65 -16.43
CA ASN A 637 -3.53 2.70 -17.89
C ASN A 637 -4.36 3.87 -18.44
N GLN A 638 -4.13 4.19 -19.71
CA GLN A 638 -4.75 5.35 -20.37
C GLN A 638 -6.29 5.28 -20.36
N SER A 639 -6.88 4.10 -20.56
CA SER A 639 -8.34 3.94 -20.56
C SER A 639 -8.94 4.18 -19.17
N ALA A 640 -8.31 3.67 -18.12
CA ALA A 640 -8.75 3.83 -16.74
C ALA A 640 -8.58 5.27 -16.26
N LEU A 641 -7.46 5.90 -16.62
CA LEU A 641 -7.20 7.32 -16.39
C LEU A 641 -8.18 8.23 -17.13
N LEU A 642 -8.58 7.87 -18.36
CA LEU A 642 -9.60 8.60 -19.11
C LEU A 642 -10.97 8.52 -18.42
N ILE A 643 -11.37 7.33 -17.98
CA ILE A 643 -12.62 7.14 -17.21
C ILE A 643 -12.60 8.02 -15.95
N LEU A 644 -11.49 8.00 -15.19
CA LEU A 644 -11.32 8.83 -13.99
C LEU A 644 -11.41 10.32 -14.32
N ARG A 645 -10.70 10.78 -15.35
CA ARG A 645 -10.71 12.19 -15.80
C ARG A 645 -12.12 12.65 -16.14
N LEU A 646 -12.89 11.86 -16.87
CA LEU A 646 -14.25 12.25 -17.27
C LEU A 646 -15.20 12.25 -16.08
N ALA A 647 -15.11 11.24 -15.21
CA ALA A 647 -15.87 11.20 -13.96
C ALA A 647 -15.62 12.42 -13.07
N LEU A 648 -14.36 12.84 -12.89
CA LEU A 648 -13.98 14.04 -12.12
C LEU A 648 -14.63 15.32 -12.68
N ASN A 649 -14.77 15.39 -14.01
CA ASN A 649 -15.38 16.53 -14.70
C ASN A 649 -16.91 16.43 -14.80
N LYS A 650 -17.54 15.43 -14.17
CA LYS A 650 -18.97 15.07 -14.33
C LYS A 650 -19.39 14.90 -15.79
N LEU A 651 -18.44 14.50 -16.63
CA LEU A 651 -18.67 14.13 -18.01
C LEU A 651 -18.88 12.62 -18.06
N ARG A 652 -19.70 12.14 -18.99
CA ARG A 652 -19.98 10.71 -19.14
C ARG A 652 -18.71 9.99 -19.64
N PRO A 653 -18.08 9.11 -18.84
CA PRO A 653 -16.93 8.35 -19.29
C PRO A 653 -17.34 7.24 -20.27
N PRO A 654 -16.41 6.77 -21.13
CA PRO A 654 -16.66 5.60 -21.95
C PRO A 654 -16.77 4.35 -21.08
N HIS A 655 -17.64 3.42 -21.45
CA HIS A 655 -17.70 2.10 -20.84
C HIS A 655 -16.32 1.41 -20.91
N PRO A 656 -15.88 0.66 -19.87
CA PRO A 656 -14.59 -0.06 -19.86
C PRO A 656 -14.48 -1.22 -20.88
N GLY A 657 -15.44 -1.34 -21.79
CA GLY A 657 -15.45 -2.29 -22.90
C GLY A 657 -15.82 -3.73 -22.50
N ARG A 658 -15.76 -4.61 -23.50
CA ARG A 658 -16.24 -5.99 -23.42
C ARG A 658 -15.55 -6.84 -22.36
N ALA A 659 -14.28 -6.57 -22.08
CA ALA A 659 -13.50 -7.29 -21.08
C ALA A 659 -14.13 -7.19 -19.68
N ALA A 660 -14.68 -6.04 -19.30
CA ALA A 660 -15.36 -5.88 -18.02
C ALA A 660 -16.72 -6.61 -17.99
N GLU A 661 -17.44 -6.65 -19.11
CA GLU A 661 -18.75 -7.29 -19.23
C GLU A 661 -18.68 -8.80 -19.06
N VAL A 662 -17.68 -9.42 -19.68
CA VAL A 662 -17.34 -10.84 -19.53
C VAL A 662 -17.14 -11.20 -18.06
N LEU A 663 -16.54 -10.28 -17.30
CA LEU A 663 -16.23 -10.45 -15.89
C LEU A 663 -17.43 -10.08 -15.00
N GLY A 664 -18.57 -9.75 -15.59
CA GLY A 664 -19.84 -9.53 -14.91
C GLY A 664 -20.24 -8.07 -14.72
N LEU A 665 -19.57 -7.09 -15.35
CA LEU A 665 -20.06 -5.71 -15.34
C LEU A 665 -21.24 -5.57 -16.28
N ASP A 666 -22.45 -5.49 -15.74
CA ASP A 666 -23.66 -5.29 -16.54
C ASP A 666 -24.17 -3.85 -16.49
N ALA A 667 -25.23 -3.57 -17.25
CA ALA A 667 -25.86 -2.26 -17.32
C ALA A 667 -26.27 -1.70 -15.95
N LEU A 668 -26.66 -2.56 -14.99
CA LEU A 668 -26.99 -2.12 -13.64
C LEU A 668 -25.76 -1.60 -12.93
N HIS A 669 -24.67 -2.37 -12.91
CA HIS A 669 -23.42 -1.96 -12.25
C HIS A 669 -22.81 -0.72 -12.93
N TRP A 670 -22.88 -0.62 -14.26
CA TRP A 670 -22.43 0.59 -14.96
C TRP A 670 -23.28 1.82 -14.63
N LYS A 671 -24.61 1.67 -14.60
CA LYS A 671 -25.52 2.72 -14.13
C LYS A 671 -25.19 3.14 -12.69
N MET A 672 -24.78 2.19 -11.84
CA MET A 672 -24.32 2.46 -10.49
C MET A 672 -22.98 3.23 -10.45
N CYS A 673 -22.04 2.98 -11.37
CA CYS A 673 -20.83 3.79 -11.51
C CYS A 673 -21.14 5.24 -11.87
N LEU A 674 -21.92 5.44 -12.94
CA LEU A 674 -22.35 6.79 -13.38
C LEU A 674 -23.09 7.54 -12.27
N ALA A 675 -23.92 6.79 -11.55
CA ALA A 675 -24.61 7.25 -10.37
C ALA A 675 -23.66 7.74 -9.27
N CYS A 676 -22.65 6.96 -8.91
CA CYS A 676 -21.65 7.34 -7.92
C CYS A 676 -20.92 8.64 -8.29
N TRP A 677 -20.71 8.89 -9.59
CA TRP A 677 -20.04 10.09 -10.10
C TRP A 677 -20.97 11.29 -10.32
N GLY A 678 -22.26 11.18 -9.97
CA GLY A 678 -23.23 12.27 -10.12
C GLY A 678 -23.49 12.63 -11.58
N ILE A 679 -23.32 11.68 -12.50
CA ILE A 679 -23.62 11.87 -13.92
C ILE A 679 -25.12 11.60 -14.12
N ASP A 680 -25.76 12.46 -14.91
CA ASP A 680 -27.21 12.44 -15.18
C ASP A 680 -28.10 12.57 -13.93
N ARG A 681 -27.55 13.12 -12.83
CA ARG A 681 -28.29 13.49 -11.62
C ARG A 681 -27.75 14.78 -11.00
N ASP A 682 -28.64 15.52 -10.36
CA ASP A 682 -28.28 16.77 -9.67
C ASP A 682 -27.55 16.50 -8.36
N GLU A 683 -27.85 15.38 -7.69
CA GLU A 683 -27.22 14.96 -6.44
C GLU A 683 -26.58 13.56 -6.51
N PRO A 684 -25.43 13.34 -5.82
CA PRO A 684 -24.82 12.03 -5.67
C PRO A 684 -25.75 11.04 -4.95
N ILE A 685 -25.70 9.75 -5.33
CA ILE A 685 -26.47 8.70 -4.66
C ILE A 685 -25.93 8.44 -3.25
N ALA A 686 -26.82 8.26 -2.28
CA ALA A 686 -26.44 7.75 -0.97
C ALA A 686 -26.06 6.27 -1.05
N ILE A 687 -25.04 5.85 -0.28
CA ILE A 687 -24.60 4.45 -0.27
C ILE A 687 -25.71 3.46 0.10
N GLY A 688 -26.71 3.89 0.89
CA GLY A 688 -27.89 3.10 1.23
C GLY A 688 -28.65 2.64 -0.01
N ASN A 689 -29.04 3.60 -0.87
CA ASN A 689 -29.76 3.33 -2.12
C ASN A 689 -28.94 2.42 -3.06
N LEU A 690 -27.60 2.56 -3.05
CA LEU A 690 -26.70 1.70 -3.81
C LEU A 690 -26.76 0.25 -3.32
N VAL A 691 -26.68 0.04 -1.99
CA VAL A 691 -26.77 -1.30 -1.38
C VAL A 691 -28.13 -1.93 -1.63
N ASP A 692 -29.22 -1.17 -1.56
CA ASP A 692 -30.56 -1.69 -1.76
C ASP A 692 -30.76 -2.11 -3.23
N THR A 693 -30.29 -1.29 -4.16
CA THR A 693 -30.32 -1.60 -5.60
C THR A 693 -29.48 -2.84 -5.92
N LEU A 694 -28.21 -2.88 -5.49
CA LEU A 694 -27.31 -4.00 -5.71
C LEU A 694 -27.70 -5.27 -4.94
N GLY A 695 -28.46 -5.12 -3.85
CA GLY A 695 -28.91 -6.19 -2.98
C GLY A 695 -30.16 -6.91 -3.47
N THR A 696 -30.80 -6.40 -4.52
CA THR A 696 -31.95 -7.05 -5.16
C THR A 696 -31.52 -8.42 -5.69
N PRO A 697 -32.20 -9.53 -5.33
CA PRO A 697 -31.88 -10.86 -5.85
C PRO A 697 -31.95 -10.88 -7.36
N ARG A 698 -30.96 -11.51 -7.99
CA ARG A 698 -30.79 -11.53 -9.44
C ARG A 698 -30.49 -12.94 -9.92
N ASP A 699 -31.55 -13.69 -10.13
CA ASP A 699 -31.52 -15.06 -10.64
C ASP A 699 -31.36 -15.10 -12.17
N ASP A 700 -31.31 -13.93 -12.81
CA ASP A 700 -31.09 -13.71 -14.23
C ASP A 700 -29.60 -13.82 -14.64
N ILE A 701 -28.69 -13.89 -13.68
CA ILE A 701 -27.25 -13.79 -13.94
C ILE A 701 -26.67 -15.14 -14.39
N ILE A 702 -25.88 -15.14 -15.45
CA ILE A 702 -25.13 -16.30 -15.93
C ILE A 702 -23.63 -15.98 -16.03
N ILE A 703 -22.77 -16.97 -15.77
CA ILE A 703 -21.32 -16.87 -15.96
C ILE A 703 -20.96 -17.43 -17.34
N CYS A 704 -20.26 -16.64 -18.16
CA CYS A 704 -19.83 -17.04 -19.50
C CYS A 704 -18.32 -17.30 -19.56
N PRO A 705 -17.87 -18.36 -20.26
CA PRO A 705 -16.47 -18.78 -20.33
C PRO A 705 -15.67 -18.04 -21.42
N VAL A 706 -15.66 -16.71 -21.39
CA VAL A 706 -14.94 -15.92 -22.40
C VAL A 706 -13.48 -15.77 -22.00
N ASP A 707 -12.56 -16.16 -22.88
CA ASP A 707 -11.09 -16.17 -22.69
C ASP A 707 -10.57 -17.12 -21.59
N TRP A 708 -11.40 -18.05 -21.11
CA TRP A 708 -10.96 -19.05 -20.14
C TRP A 708 -10.16 -20.14 -20.83
N ASP A 709 -9.06 -20.59 -20.23
CA ASP A 709 -8.37 -21.78 -20.71
C ASP A 709 -9.14 -23.07 -20.37
N THR A 710 -8.66 -24.20 -20.90
CA THR A 710 -9.30 -25.51 -20.73
C THR A 710 -9.29 -26.00 -19.28
N ASP A 711 -8.27 -25.66 -18.50
CA ASP A 711 -8.11 -26.10 -17.11
C ASP A 711 -9.04 -25.33 -16.16
N SER A 712 -9.16 -24.02 -16.37
CA SER A 712 -10.08 -23.12 -15.67
C SER A 712 -11.54 -23.56 -15.86
N LEU A 713 -11.90 -23.86 -17.11
CA LEU A 713 -13.18 -24.44 -17.49
C LEU A 713 -13.44 -25.79 -16.82
N ALA A 714 -12.45 -26.68 -16.80
CA ALA A 714 -12.57 -27.99 -16.17
C ALA A 714 -12.72 -27.89 -14.65
N CYS A 715 -12.00 -26.96 -14.00
CA CYS A 715 -12.08 -26.69 -12.57
C CYS A 715 -13.48 -26.25 -12.16
N TRP A 716 -14.12 -25.37 -12.94
CA TRP A 716 -15.46 -24.87 -12.64
C TRP A 716 -16.54 -25.94 -12.88
N THR A 717 -16.45 -26.66 -13.99
CA THR A 717 -17.51 -27.58 -14.42
C THR A 717 -17.49 -28.93 -13.71
N LYS A 718 -16.32 -29.54 -13.44
CA LYS A 718 -16.18 -30.86 -12.79
C LYS A 718 -16.97 -31.02 -11.47
N PRO A 719 -16.99 -30.06 -10.53
CA PRO A 719 -17.75 -30.21 -9.29
C PRO A 719 -19.25 -29.95 -9.47
N ARG A 720 -19.68 -29.31 -10.57
CA ARG A 720 -21.07 -28.87 -10.80
C ARG A 720 -21.85 -29.82 -11.70
N VAL A 721 -21.18 -30.46 -12.65
CA VAL A 721 -21.79 -31.39 -13.60
C VAL A 721 -21.28 -32.80 -13.29
N PRO A 722 -22.15 -33.72 -12.83
CA PRO A 722 -21.71 -35.05 -12.42
C PRO A 722 -21.30 -35.92 -13.61
N ASP A 723 -20.25 -36.71 -13.40
CA ASP A 723 -19.93 -37.86 -14.23
C ASP A 723 -20.90 -39.01 -13.92
N LEU A 724 -21.57 -39.50 -14.96
CA LEU A 724 -22.62 -40.51 -14.87
C LEU A 724 -22.21 -41.86 -15.47
N ASP A 725 -20.95 -42.08 -15.84
CA ASP A 725 -20.47 -43.30 -16.50
C ASP A 725 -20.91 -44.59 -15.79
N ARG A 726 -20.76 -44.64 -14.46
CA ARG A 726 -21.10 -45.82 -13.64
C ARG A 726 -22.60 -45.98 -13.36
N ARG A 727 -23.44 -45.02 -13.77
CA ARG A 727 -24.87 -44.95 -13.45
C ARG A 727 -25.76 -45.18 -14.67
N ILE A 728 -25.17 -45.25 -15.86
CA ILE A 728 -25.85 -45.41 -17.14
C ILE A 728 -25.76 -46.87 -17.57
N HIS A 729 -26.90 -47.48 -17.90
CA HIS A 729 -27.01 -48.87 -18.32
C HIS A 729 -27.88 -49.01 -19.57
N GLY A 730 -27.73 -50.14 -20.27
CA GLY A 730 -28.61 -50.53 -21.37
C GLY A 730 -28.63 -49.53 -22.53
N VAL A 731 -27.46 -48.97 -22.90
CA VAL A 731 -27.37 -48.00 -24.00
C VAL A 731 -27.62 -48.69 -25.34
N GLN A 732 -28.68 -48.30 -26.04
CA GLN A 732 -29.09 -48.86 -27.32
C GLN A 732 -28.99 -47.80 -28.43
N LYS A 733 -28.55 -48.23 -29.62
CA LYS A 733 -28.59 -47.41 -30.84
C LYS A 733 -29.93 -47.57 -31.52
N LEU A 734 -30.70 -46.50 -31.58
CA LEU A 734 -31.97 -46.46 -32.29
C LEU A 734 -31.70 -45.99 -33.73
N LYS A 735 -31.81 -46.93 -34.68
CA LYS A 735 -31.68 -46.65 -36.13
C LYS A 735 -32.93 -45.98 -36.73
N ARG A 736 -34.05 -45.99 -36.00
CA ARG A 736 -35.31 -45.28 -36.31
C ARG A 736 -35.47 -44.08 -35.36
N GLY A 737 -34.42 -43.27 -35.25
CA GLY A 737 -34.44 -42.07 -34.42
C GLY A 737 -34.98 -40.89 -35.21
N ARG A 738 -35.71 -40.01 -34.55
CA ARG A 738 -36.40 -38.83 -35.12
C ARG A 738 -35.46 -37.69 -35.59
N ASP A 739 -34.15 -37.98 -35.68
CA ASP A 739 -33.07 -37.15 -36.26
C ASP A 739 -32.65 -37.67 -37.68
N ILE A 740 -33.51 -38.46 -38.35
CA ILE A 740 -33.26 -39.15 -39.63
C ILE A 740 -32.79 -38.19 -40.75
N GLU A 741 -33.27 -36.96 -40.78
CA GLU A 741 -32.88 -35.95 -41.78
C GLU A 741 -31.37 -35.68 -41.81
N LYS A 742 -30.64 -35.97 -40.72
CA LYS A 742 -29.18 -35.79 -40.63
C LYS A 742 -28.36 -37.08 -40.70
N ARG A 743 -28.98 -38.25 -40.95
CA ARG A 743 -28.34 -39.58 -40.99
C ARG A 743 -27.60 -39.98 -39.69
N ILE A 744 -28.00 -39.44 -38.53
CA ILE A 744 -27.40 -39.74 -37.22
C ILE A 744 -28.34 -40.66 -36.43
N TYR A 745 -27.79 -41.69 -35.78
CA TYR A 745 -28.55 -42.59 -34.90
C TYR A 745 -28.71 -41.99 -33.50
N GLU A 746 -29.82 -42.25 -32.83
CA GLU A 746 -30.03 -41.84 -31.45
C GLU A 746 -29.46 -42.87 -30.46
N LEU A 747 -28.98 -42.40 -29.31
CA LEU A 747 -28.51 -43.24 -28.21
C LEU A 747 -29.45 -43.09 -27.03
N ARG A 748 -30.21 -44.15 -26.73
CA ARG A 748 -31.08 -44.22 -25.56
C ARG A 748 -30.43 -45.06 -24.49
N GLY A 749 -30.38 -44.55 -23.26
CA GLY A 749 -29.88 -45.28 -22.10
C GLY A 749 -30.85 -45.22 -20.92
N THR A 750 -30.50 -45.94 -19.86
CA THR A 750 -31.21 -45.92 -18.57
C THR A 750 -30.28 -45.40 -17.49
N LEU A 751 -30.67 -44.30 -16.84
CA LEU A 751 -29.96 -43.71 -15.71
C LEU A 751 -30.54 -44.21 -14.39
N LEU A 752 -29.69 -44.78 -13.53
CA LEU A 752 -30.08 -45.20 -12.18
C LEU A 752 -29.84 -44.06 -11.16
N LEU A 753 -30.92 -43.63 -10.51
CA LEU A 753 -30.94 -42.59 -9.49
C LEU A 753 -31.28 -43.19 -8.13
N LYS A 754 -30.55 -42.82 -7.08
CA LYS A 754 -30.93 -43.16 -5.70
C LYS A 754 -31.79 -42.04 -5.15
N ARG A 755 -33.05 -42.33 -4.81
CA ARG A 755 -34.00 -41.38 -4.24
C ARG A 755 -34.24 -41.72 -2.77
N LEU A 756 -34.21 -40.71 -1.91
CA LEU A 756 -34.63 -40.84 -0.52
C LEU A 756 -36.16 -40.88 -0.49
N GLU A 757 -36.71 -41.96 0.04
CA GLU A 757 -38.15 -42.15 0.23
C GLU A 757 -38.42 -42.13 1.74
N LEU A 758 -39.22 -41.16 2.17
CA LEU A 758 -39.70 -41.04 3.54
C LEU A 758 -40.97 -41.87 3.67
N ARG A 759 -40.91 -42.96 4.45
CA ARG A 759 -42.10 -43.69 4.91
C ARG A 759 -42.18 -43.54 6.42
N GLY A 760 -43.02 -42.63 6.89
CA GLY A 760 -43.06 -42.21 8.30
C GLY A 760 -41.73 -41.54 8.70
N CYS A 761 -41.17 -41.90 9.87
CA CYS A 761 -39.90 -41.37 10.37
C CYS A 761 -38.64 -42.14 9.88
N ARG A 762 -38.77 -43.07 8.92
CA ARG A 762 -37.64 -43.84 8.37
C ARG A 762 -37.31 -43.39 6.95
N ILE A 763 -36.02 -43.13 6.73
CA ILE A 763 -35.44 -42.79 5.43
C ILE A 763 -34.94 -44.09 4.77
N ARG A 764 -35.47 -44.44 3.60
CA ARG A 764 -34.94 -45.52 2.75
C ARG A 764 -34.46 -44.99 1.41
N LEU A 765 -33.38 -45.56 0.89
CA LEU A 765 -32.86 -45.27 -0.45
C LEU A 765 -33.51 -46.24 -1.46
N ARG A 766 -34.34 -45.71 -2.35
CA ARG A 766 -34.95 -46.47 -3.46
C ARG A 766 -34.23 -46.12 -4.76
N THR A 767 -33.86 -47.13 -5.54
CA THR A 767 -33.31 -46.94 -6.88
C THR A 767 -34.45 -46.72 -7.87
N VAL A 768 -34.39 -45.62 -8.62
CA VAL A 768 -35.35 -45.25 -9.67
C VAL A 768 -34.59 -45.19 -10.99
N SER A 769 -35.13 -45.81 -12.04
CA SER A 769 -34.60 -45.73 -13.39
C SER A 769 -35.29 -44.62 -14.18
N ARG A 770 -34.51 -43.81 -14.93
CA ARG A 770 -35.03 -42.83 -15.89
C ARG A 770 -34.44 -43.08 -17.28
N ALA A 771 -35.26 -42.94 -18.32
CA ALA A 771 -34.76 -42.96 -19.69
C ALA A 771 -34.00 -41.66 -19.98
N ILE A 772 -32.86 -41.78 -20.65
CA ILE A 772 -31.98 -40.66 -21.02
C ILE A 772 -31.57 -40.73 -22.49
N LYS A 773 -31.25 -39.59 -23.09
CA LYS A 773 -30.59 -39.47 -24.39
C LYS A 773 -29.12 -39.14 -24.14
N LEU A 774 -28.22 -39.88 -24.80
CA LEU A 774 -26.80 -39.55 -24.85
C LEU A 774 -26.55 -38.77 -26.14
N ILE A 775 -25.92 -37.61 -26.04
CA ILE A 775 -25.53 -36.77 -27.17
C ILE A 775 -24.01 -36.82 -27.27
N PRO A 776 -23.42 -37.69 -28.12
CA PRO A 776 -21.98 -37.72 -28.30
C PRO A 776 -21.49 -36.40 -28.88
N VAL A 777 -20.40 -35.87 -28.33
CA VAL A 777 -19.84 -34.57 -28.72
C VAL A 777 -19.55 -34.49 -30.22
N ARG A 778 -19.08 -35.59 -30.83
CA ARG A 778 -18.83 -35.66 -32.29
C ARG A 778 -20.08 -35.60 -33.18
N PHE A 779 -21.25 -35.85 -32.61
CA PHE A 779 -22.54 -35.79 -33.30
C PHE A 779 -23.35 -34.58 -32.84
N HIS A 780 -22.76 -33.74 -31.99
CA HIS A 780 -23.30 -32.43 -31.72
C HIS A 780 -23.32 -31.65 -33.03
N ARG A 781 -24.40 -30.91 -33.27
CA ARG A 781 -24.77 -30.43 -34.62
C ARG A 781 -23.79 -29.44 -35.26
N ARG A 782 -22.76 -29.00 -34.55
CA ARG A 782 -21.71 -28.13 -35.07
C ARG A 782 -20.37 -28.85 -35.13
N ASP A 783 -19.62 -28.54 -36.18
CA ASP A 783 -18.15 -28.63 -36.19
C ASP A 783 -17.51 -27.67 -35.17
N SER A 784 -18.23 -27.07 -34.21
CA SER A 784 -17.69 -26.08 -33.26
C SER A 784 -17.20 -26.68 -31.96
N LEU A 785 -17.55 -27.94 -31.65
CA LEU A 785 -16.96 -28.66 -30.52
C LEU A 785 -15.68 -29.40 -30.95
N ARG A 786 -14.74 -28.67 -31.58
CA ARG A 786 -13.51 -29.26 -32.13
C ARG A 786 -12.53 -29.64 -31.04
N GLY A 787 -12.58 -28.94 -29.90
CA GLY A 787 -11.67 -29.12 -28.79
C GLY A 787 -12.34 -29.38 -27.43
N PRO A 788 -11.53 -29.73 -26.42
CA PRO A 788 -11.99 -29.85 -25.04
C PRO A 788 -12.50 -28.52 -24.47
N HIS A 789 -11.96 -27.38 -24.94
CA HIS A 789 -12.37 -26.03 -24.55
C HIS A 789 -13.84 -25.77 -24.88
N ASP A 790 -14.22 -25.86 -26.16
CA ASP A 790 -15.58 -25.58 -26.65
C ASP A 790 -16.63 -26.41 -25.87
N ARG A 791 -16.31 -27.68 -25.61
CA ARG A 791 -17.20 -28.61 -24.88
C ARG A 791 -17.42 -28.16 -23.44
N LEU A 792 -16.36 -27.75 -22.75
CA LEU A 792 -16.46 -27.30 -21.36
C LEU A 792 -17.14 -25.94 -21.27
N ALA A 793 -16.93 -25.07 -22.24
CA ALA A 793 -17.60 -23.77 -22.34
C ALA A 793 -19.12 -23.93 -22.50
N GLU A 794 -19.55 -24.80 -23.41
CA GLU A 794 -20.97 -25.10 -23.59
C GLU A 794 -21.58 -25.73 -22.34
N MET A 795 -20.88 -26.69 -21.72
CA MET A 795 -21.32 -27.33 -20.48
C MET A 795 -21.51 -26.32 -19.34
N MET A 796 -20.60 -25.34 -19.25
CA MET A 796 -20.66 -24.29 -18.24
C MET A 796 -21.93 -23.44 -18.39
N ILE A 797 -22.24 -22.96 -19.59
CA ILE A 797 -23.45 -22.14 -19.80
C ILE A 797 -24.70 -22.99 -19.58
N TRP A 798 -24.75 -24.19 -20.16
CA TRP A 798 -25.94 -25.05 -20.09
C TRP A 798 -26.34 -25.40 -18.66
N CYS A 799 -25.38 -25.76 -17.80
CA CYS A 799 -25.71 -26.20 -16.44
C CYS A 799 -26.26 -25.09 -15.52
N GLN A 800 -26.17 -23.82 -15.94
CA GLN A 800 -26.70 -22.66 -15.22
C GLN A 800 -28.16 -22.38 -15.58
N LEU A 801 -28.69 -22.99 -16.64
CA LEU A 801 -30.04 -22.72 -17.12
C LEU A 801 -31.05 -23.66 -16.48
N GLN A 802 -31.98 -23.08 -15.73
CA GLN A 802 -33.02 -23.80 -15.01
C GLN A 802 -34.38 -23.20 -15.37
N HIS A 803 -35.05 -23.84 -16.32
CA HIS A 803 -36.37 -23.42 -16.78
C HIS A 803 -37.18 -24.64 -17.24
N PRO A 804 -38.51 -24.71 -16.96
CA PRO A 804 -39.34 -25.86 -17.34
C PRO A 804 -39.33 -26.14 -18.85
N HIS A 805 -39.17 -25.09 -19.67
CA HIS A 805 -39.18 -25.18 -21.13
C HIS A 805 -37.79 -25.12 -21.78
N ILE A 806 -36.72 -25.33 -21.02
CA ILE A 806 -35.34 -25.48 -21.51
C ILE A 806 -34.88 -26.90 -21.21
N LEU A 807 -34.38 -27.63 -22.19
CA LEU A 807 -33.90 -29.00 -21.99
C LEU A 807 -32.72 -29.01 -20.99
N PRO A 808 -32.82 -29.69 -19.83
CA PRO A 808 -31.78 -29.63 -18.81
C PRO A 808 -30.59 -30.56 -19.11
N LEU A 809 -29.38 -30.13 -18.73
CA LEU A 809 -28.19 -30.97 -18.72
C LEU A 809 -28.12 -31.78 -17.40
N LEU A 810 -28.17 -33.11 -17.48
CA LEU A 810 -28.13 -33.98 -16.29
C LEU A 810 -26.71 -34.33 -15.85
N GLY A 811 -25.76 -34.37 -16.78
CA GLY A 811 -24.40 -34.82 -16.52
C GLY A 811 -23.62 -35.12 -17.80
N THR A 812 -22.46 -35.73 -17.63
CA THR A 812 -21.59 -36.21 -18.72
C THR A 812 -21.29 -37.70 -18.57
N CYS A 813 -20.89 -38.35 -19.67
CA CYS A 813 -20.37 -39.72 -19.65
C CYS A 813 -19.45 -39.98 -20.85
N TYR A 814 -18.73 -41.09 -20.83
CA TYR A 814 -17.99 -41.63 -21.96
C TYR A 814 -18.66 -42.88 -22.56
N TYR A 815 -19.15 -42.73 -23.79
CA TYR A 815 -19.67 -43.82 -24.61
C TYR A 815 -18.53 -44.62 -25.29
N ARG A 816 -18.77 -45.91 -25.61
CA ARG A 816 -17.79 -46.85 -26.21
C ARG A 816 -16.50 -47.03 -25.39
N GLU A 817 -16.60 -47.65 -24.22
CA GLU A 817 -15.45 -48.02 -23.39
C GLU A 817 -14.51 -46.83 -23.09
N GLY A 818 -15.06 -45.69 -22.70
CA GLY A 818 -14.25 -44.52 -22.34
C GLY A 818 -13.78 -43.67 -23.52
N ARG A 819 -14.07 -44.04 -24.78
CA ARG A 819 -13.46 -43.38 -25.95
C ARG A 819 -14.22 -42.17 -26.46
N MET A 820 -15.49 -41.99 -26.13
CA MET A 820 -16.31 -40.93 -26.71
C MET A 820 -17.07 -40.11 -25.66
N PRO A 821 -16.71 -38.84 -25.43
CA PRO A 821 -17.45 -37.97 -24.51
C PRO A 821 -18.87 -37.69 -25.04
N ALA A 822 -19.85 -37.67 -24.14
CA ALA A 822 -21.24 -37.39 -24.43
C ALA A 822 -21.91 -36.58 -23.31
N PHE A 823 -22.83 -35.69 -23.70
CA PHE A 823 -23.76 -35.04 -22.78
C PHE A 823 -24.95 -35.96 -22.48
N VAL A 824 -25.47 -35.87 -21.26
CA VAL A 824 -26.60 -36.68 -20.80
C VAL A 824 -27.79 -35.76 -20.54
N VAL A 825 -28.90 -36.00 -21.24
CA VAL A 825 -30.14 -35.22 -21.13
C VAL A 825 -31.35 -36.16 -20.91
N PRO A 826 -32.50 -35.68 -20.42
CA PRO A 826 -33.70 -36.48 -20.32
C PRO A 826 -34.14 -37.05 -21.68
N TRP A 827 -34.74 -38.23 -21.68
CA TRP A 827 -35.39 -38.76 -22.88
C TRP A 827 -36.71 -38.02 -23.12
N MET A 828 -36.86 -37.43 -24.30
CA MET A 828 -38.06 -36.69 -24.73
C MET A 828 -38.85 -37.57 -25.70
N GLY A 829 -39.82 -38.33 -25.18
CA GLY A 829 -40.48 -39.37 -25.95
C GLY A 829 -41.48 -38.88 -27.01
N GLY A 830 -41.83 -37.59 -27.01
CA GLY A 830 -42.53 -36.92 -28.12
C GLY A 830 -41.63 -36.57 -29.32
N GLY A 831 -40.30 -36.73 -29.20
CA GLY A 831 -39.37 -36.42 -30.30
C GLY A 831 -39.22 -34.91 -30.52
N THR A 832 -38.93 -34.49 -31.77
CA THR A 832 -38.91 -33.06 -32.10
C THR A 832 -40.34 -32.54 -32.26
N CYS A 833 -40.53 -31.23 -32.18
CA CYS A 833 -41.86 -30.64 -32.34
C CYS A 833 -42.48 -30.97 -33.72
N THR A 834 -41.67 -31.12 -34.76
CA THR A 834 -42.14 -31.53 -36.09
C THR A 834 -42.70 -32.94 -36.07
N ASP A 835 -42.00 -33.88 -35.41
CA ASP A 835 -42.46 -35.26 -35.29
C ASP A 835 -43.71 -35.34 -34.44
N TYR A 836 -43.71 -34.64 -33.30
CA TYR A 836 -44.82 -34.64 -32.35
C TYR A 836 -46.12 -34.18 -33.00
N VAL A 837 -46.10 -33.08 -33.77
CA VAL A 837 -47.30 -32.57 -34.46
C VAL A 837 -47.72 -33.47 -35.62
N THR A 838 -46.80 -34.24 -36.21
CA THR A 838 -47.11 -35.22 -37.26
C THR A 838 -47.78 -36.47 -36.68
N GLU A 839 -47.28 -36.95 -35.54
CA GLU A 839 -47.81 -38.10 -34.80
C GLU A 839 -49.11 -37.74 -34.03
N HIS A 840 -49.28 -36.47 -33.65
CA HIS A 840 -50.43 -35.93 -32.93
C HIS A 840 -51.01 -34.69 -33.65
N PRO A 841 -51.82 -34.86 -34.72
CA PRO A 841 -52.38 -33.76 -35.50
C PRO A 841 -53.25 -32.78 -34.69
N ASP A 842 -53.83 -33.27 -33.59
CA ASP A 842 -54.69 -32.57 -32.62
C ASP A 842 -53.91 -31.88 -31.48
N ALA A 843 -52.57 -31.97 -31.48
CA ALA A 843 -51.74 -31.31 -30.47
C ALA A 843 -52.00 -29.79 -30.42
N ASP A 844 -52.03 -29.23 -29.22
CA ASP A 844 -52.18 -27.80 -28.99
C ASP A 844 -50.90 -27.04 -29.40
N ARG A 845 -50.88 -26.61 -30.65
CA ARG A 845 -49.75 -25.86 -31.25
C ARG A 845 -49.51 -24.52 -30.56
N ILE A 846 -50.54 -23.91 -29.97
CA ILE A 846 -50.42 -22.64 -29.24
C ILE A 846 -49.71 -22.88 -27.91
N SER A 847 -50.05 -23.95 -27.19
CA SER A 847 -49.32 -24.35 -25.98
C SER A 847 -47.85 -24.64 -26.28
N LEU A 848 -47.55 -25.40 -27.35
CA LEU A 848 -46.18 -25.69 -27.76
C LEU A 848 -45.40 -24.40 -28.10
N ALA A 849 -46.00 -23.45 -28.83
CA ALA A 849 -45.39 -22.17 -29.14
C ALA A 849 -45.19 -21.29 -27.89
N SER A 850 -46.16 -21.28 -26.97
CA SER A 850 -46.10 -20.53 -25.72
C SER A 850 -44.97 -21.02 -24.82
N ASN A 851 -44.80 -22.34 -24.68
CA ASN A 851 -43.69 -22.94 -23.94
C ASN A 851 -42.32 -22.49 -24.50
N VAL A 852 -42.20 -22.41 -25.83
CA VAL A 852 -40.97 -21.97 -26.49
C VAL A 852 -40.75 -20.46 -26.31
N ALA A 853 -41.82 -19.64 -26.38
CA ALA A 853 -41.74 -18.21 -26.12
C ALA A 853 -41.29 -17.92 -24.68
N ASP A 854 -41.84 -18.64 -23.70
CA ASP A 854 -41.44 -18.54 -22.29
C ASP A 854 -39.97 -18.95 -22.08
N ALA A 855 -39.51 -20.01 -22.75
CA ALA A 855 -38.09 -20.37 -22.76
C ALA A 855 -37.20 -19.25 -23.35
N LEU A 856 -37.65 -18.56 -24.41
CA LEU A 856 -36.90 -17.48 -25.03
C LEU A 856 -36.89 -16.22 -24.17
N GLU A 857 -38.00 -15.87 -23.55
CA GLU A 857 -38.07 -14.78 -22.57
C GLU A 857 -37.11 -15.05 -21.41
N TYR A 858 -37.09 -16.27 -20.88
CA TYR A 858 -36.11 -16.67 -19.87
C TYR A 858 -34.66 -16.45 -20.35
N LEU A 859 -34.31 -16.88 -21.57
CA LEU A 859 -32.96 -16.70 -22.12
C LEU A 859 -32.60 -15.23 -22.36
N HIS A 860 -33.54 -14.44 -22.89
CA HIS A 860 -33.32 -13.03 -23.21
C HIS A 860 -33.27 -12.14 -21.97
N THR A 861 -33.92 -12.56 -20.89
CA THR A 861 -33.84 -11.86 -19.59
C THR A 861 -32.55 -12.15 -18.84
N ARG A 862 -31.70 -13.09 -19.31
CA ARG A 862 -30.42 -13.36 -18.64
C ARG A 862 -29.43 -12.19 -18.79
N ALA A 863 -28.47 -12.10 -17.88
CA ALA A 863 -27.37 -11.14 -17.92
C ALA A 863 -26.00 -11.86 -17.87
N PRO A 864 -25.26 -11.91 -19.00
CA PRO A 864 -25.58 -11.34 -20.32
C PRO A 864 -26.75 -12.03 -21.02
N VAL A 865 -27.38 -11.32 -21.97
CA VAL A 865 -28.47 -11.83 -22.81
C VAL A 865 -27.98 -13.06 -23.58
N ILE A 866 -28.74 -14.16 -23.49
CA ILE A 866 -28.46 -15.37 -24.27
C ILE A 866 -29.32 -15.35 -25.51
N VAL A 867 -28.69 -15.29 -26.68
CA VAL A 867 -29.38 -15.51 -27.96
C VAL A 867 -29.23 -16.98 -28.35
N HIS A 868 -30.36 -17.66 -28.53
CA HIS A 868 -30.35 -19.07 -28.96
C HIS A 868 -29.77 -19.23 -30.38
N GLY A 869 -30.07 -18.29 -31.28
CA GLY A 869 -29.51 -18.24 -32.64
C GLY A 869 -29.98 -19.33 -33.62
N ASP A 870 -30.87 -20.25 -33.21
CA ASP A 870 -31.36 -21.35 -34.06
C ASP A 870 -32.75 -21.87 -33.67
N VAL A 871 -33.69 -20.96 -33.39
CA VAL A 871 -35.05 -21.34 -32.98
C VAL A 871 -35.83 -21.86 -34.19
N ARG A 872 -36.05 -23.19 -34.22
CA ARG A 872 -36.83 -23.92 -35.24
C ARG A 872 -37.66 -25.02 -34.59
N ALA A 873 -38.71 -25.53 -35.24
CA ALA A 873 -39.51 -26.66 -34.72
C ALA A 873 -38.63 -27.89 -34.40
N TYR A 874 -37.57 -28.09 -35.17
CA TYR A 874 -36.56 -29.15 -34.97
C TYR A 874 -35.55 -28.88 -33.84
N SER A 875 -35.49 -27.65 -33.33
CA SER A 875 -34.75 -27.30 -32.11
C SER A 875 -35.54 -27.60 -30.83
N VAL A 876 -36.85 -27.83 -30.95
CA VAL A 876 -37.76 -28.06 -29.83
C VAL A 876 -38.02 -29.55 -29.70
N VAL A 877 -37.91 -30.06 -28.48
CA VAL A 877 -38.19 -31.46 -28.14
C VAL A 877 -39.37 -31.54 -27.17
N VAL A 878 -40.23 -32.54 -27.36
CA VAL A 878 -41.48 -32.66 -26.62
C VAL A 878 -41.45 -33.88 -25.69
N SER A 879 -41.85 -33.68 -24.44
CA SER A 879 -41.94 -34.77 -23.45
C SER A 879 -43.11 -35.71 -23.77
N ASP A 880 -43.17 -36.86 -23.09
CA ASP A 880 -44.34 -37.76 -23.19
C ASP A 880 -45.63 -37.04 -22.75
N ASP A 881 -45.53 -36.12 -21.80
CA ASP A 881 -46.66 -35.32 -21.28
C ASP A 881 -47.02 -34.09 -22.15
N GLY A 882 -46.46 -33.97 -23.37
CA GLY A 882 -46.77 -32.86 -24.29
C GLY A 882 -46.11 -31.51 -23.97
N VAL A 883 -45.18 -31.45 -23.00
CA VAL A 883 -44.43 -30.23 -22.67
C VAL A 883 -43.30 -30.04 -23.69
N ALA A 884 -43.28 -28.87 -24.34
CA ALA A 884 -42.20 -28.49 -25.23
C ALA A 884 -41.03 -27.89 -24.44
N CYS A 885 -39.83 -28.36 -24.75
CA CYS A 885 -38.58 -27.79 -24.28
C CYS A 885 -37.73 -27.36 -25.48
N LEU A 886 -37.23 -26.14 -25.45
CA LEU A 886 -36.20 -25.69 -26.36
C LEU A 886 -34.92 -26.49 -26.11
N ALA A 887 -34.22 -26.87 -27.16
CA ALA A 887 -33.00 -27.68 -27.13
C ALA A 887 -32.08 -27.30 -28.29
N ASN A 888 -30.95 -28.01 -28.45
CA ASN A 888 -29.91 -27.66 -29.43
C ASN A 888 -29.37 -26.25 -29.20
N PHE A 889 -29.06 -25.97 -27.94
CA PHE A 889 -28.55 -24.68 -27.53
C PHE A 889 -27.16 -24.43 -28.08
N ASP A 890 -27.07 -23.52 -29.04
CA ASP A 890 -25.83 -22.87 -29.38
C ASP A 890 -25.67 -21.65 -28.47
N PHE A 891 -25.15 -21.84 -27.25
CA PHE A 891 -24.91 -20.71 -26.34
C PHE A 891 -23.82 -19.79 -26.89
N ARG A 892 -24.20 -18.93 -27.83
CA ARG A 892 -23.44 -17.74 -28.15
C ARG A 892 -24.09 -16.63 -27.33
N PRO A 893 -23.42 -16.12 -26.28
CA PRO A 893 -23.78 -14.81 -25.77
C PRO A 893 -23.88 -13.88 -26.98
N GLU A 894 -24.92 -13.03 -27.05
CA GLU A 894 -24.98 -12.06 -28.13
C GLU A 894 -23.66 -11.29 -28.15
N GLN A 895 -22.89 -11.46 -29.24
CA GLN A 895 -21.72 -10.66 -29.51
C GLN A 895 -22.20 -9.43 -30.28
N LEU A 896 -23.03 -8.57 -29.68
CA LEU A 896 -23.31 -7.25 -30.24
C LEU A 896 -23.65 -6.21 -29.15
N PRO A 897 -23.21 -4.96 -29.31
CA PRO A 897 -22.33 -4.42 -30.35
C PRO A 897 -20.86 -4.39 -29.90
N THR A 898 -19.99 -4.18 -30.86
CA THR A 898 -18.62 -3.65 -30.71
C THR A 898 -18.56 -2.28 -30.00
N GLU A 899 -19.67 -1.80 -29.44
CA GLU A 899 -19.90 -0.50 -28.83
C GLU A 899 -20.51 -0.76 -27.45
N GLY A 900 -20.00 -0.12 -26.40
CA GLY A 900 -20.43 -0.36 -25.02
C GLY A 900 -21.94 -0.12 -24.81
N PHE A 901 -22.46 -0.55 -23.64
CA PHE A 901 -23.86 -0.33 -23.25
C PHE A 901 -24.31 1.14 -23.25
N ASP A 902 -23.37 2.09 -23.28
CA ASP A 902 -23.65 3.49 -23.61
C ASP A 902 -23.15 3.83 -25.02
N GLY A 903 -24.07 4.27 -25.87
CA GLY A 903 -23.79 4.76 -27.23
C GLY A 903 -22.97 6.06 -27.30
N SER A 904 -22.02 6.28 -26.37
CA SER A 904 -21.08 7.40 -26.40
C SER A 904 -20.03 7.29 -27.50
N ASP A 905 -19.90 6.12 -28.14
CA ASP A 905 -19.00 5.90 -29.29
C ASP A 905 -19.62 6.25 -30.66
N LEU A 906 -20.79 6.89 -30.68
CA LEU A 906 -21.43 7.39 -31.90
C LEU A 906 -20.74 8.64 -32.49
N SER A 907 -19.42 8.60 -32.70
CA SER A 907 -18.72 9.58 -33.52
C SER A 907 -17.68 9.02 -34.50
N HIS A 908 -17.52 7.70 -34.63
CA HIS A 908 -16.71 7.15 -35.74
C HIS A 908 -17.33 5.89 -36.34
N ARG A 909 -18.25 6.08 -37.30
CA ARG A 909 -18.28 5.38 -38.61
C ARG A 909 -19.55 5.75 -39.40
N GLY A 910 -19.44 6.85 -40.14
CA GLY A 910 -19.98 6.82 -41.49
C GLY A 910 -19.08 5.92 -42.33
N ARG A 911 -19.47 4.65 -42.52
CA ARG A 911 -19.31 3.83 -43.74
C ARG A 911 -19.44 2.33 -43.43
N SER A 912 -20.36 1.70 -44.17
CA SER A 912 -20.50 0.26 -44.42
C SER A 912 -21.25 -0.59 -43.39
N ALA A 913 -22.56 -0.35 -43.27
CA ALA A 913 -23.51 -1.46 -43.29
C ALA A 913 -23.41 -2.15 -44.68
N THR A 914 -22.48 -3.08 -44.84
CA THR A 914 -22.45 -3.96 -46.01
C THR A 914 -22.33 -5.42 -45.59
N ARG A 915 -23.47 -6.09 -45.72
CA ARG A 915 -23.73 -7.53 -45.88
C ARG A 915 -23.62 -8.43 -44.63
N PRO A 916 -24.64 -9.27 -44.37
CA PRO A 916 -24.49 -10.44 -43.51
C PRO A 916 -23.49 -11.43 -44.15
N PRO A 917 -22.77 -12.26 -43.37
CA PRO A 917 -21.95 -13.31 -43.94
C PRO A 917 -22.87 -14.28 -44.69
N ASN A 918 -22.66 -14.35 -46.00
CA ASN A 918 -23.28 -15.35 -46.86
C ASN A 918 -23.04 -16.73 -46.26
N ASN A 919 -24.14 -17.41 -45.94
CA ASN A 919 -24.18 -18.87 -45.95
C ASN A 919 -23.78 -19.34 -47.35
N SER A 920 -22.52 -19.70 -47.54
CA SER A 920 -22.15 -20.60 -48.62
C SER A 920 -22.57 -22.01 -48.21
N VAL A 921 -23.83 -22.32 -48.56
CA VAL A 921 -24.22 -23.69 -48.89
C VAL A 921 -23.27 -24.14 -50.01
N ARG A 922 -22.31 -25.00 -49.69
CA ARG A 922 -21.75 -25.93 -50.68
C ARG A 922 -22.52 -27.23 -50.55
N GLY A 923 -23.11 -27.65 -51.67
CA GLY A 923 -23.64 -29.00 -51.82
C GLY A 923 -22.55 -30.07 -51.79
#